data_AF-A0A2A2JJP0-F1
#
_entry.id   AF-A0A2A2JJP0-F1
#
_cell.length_a   1.000
_cell.length_b   1.000
_cell.length_c   1.000
_cell.angle_alpha   90.00
_cell.angle_beta   90.00
_cell.angle_gamma   90.00
#
_symmetry.space_group_name_H-M   'P 1'
#
loop_
_entity.id
_entity.type
_entity.pdbx_description
1 polymer ?
#
loop_
_entity_poly.entity_id
_entity_poly.type
_entity_poly.pdbx_seq_one_letter_code
_entity_poly.pdbx_strand_id
1 'polypeptide(L)'
;MSHFPVPIDENLIERVKLSSESENVGNQKNSLSLNYVNLDADKVLSAFGTFGRYQAGSMLGAPFITQLSDIFGRRWTFLGSLYLSICANLICAISPTYYVFLAFRLLAGVAATGFSSIGFILCMESVSTEFRDFIPLMSNFFWLVGYMLAGVFSTFIHNWRWLYFAITVPSMLTIPFYWCVPESLHWLITKKNTRAVRKYIHTSSRFNRSHIVLSECQSGTNLDSKQSKRTVIDIFRCGALLIHLIITSYVTITMNATYWALSLFSTDLSENKMLGFFLSGIVEFPAAIIALFAMKYFQRRWVAFFSLFFQSVAMLCAVYIPLPQNILMIFPLIAKSFNIIIWSVQPLLSTESVPTTVRNVFSGVVIFIGEFGSVIAPYFPLLEAINKNAPSLLIAVMSISSAIFVLSMPETKDQSLPEDIDDFKLGPFWNRIFSKSESQKTPSNDEEVMKSQNEVLAITTVHGCVNVDQAVANVNRTIRANNKTDILVFKGAADCLIGGLQDDPAEDFFFGKDGLGDKPRDFPEVLESDFKPTSNEHASSALIRLTKEHPDATLVCIGPLTNVAIALRLDPNFCKQPARVVIMGGNYFGIGNVDPTSSCEYNFHGDPEAAHVVLKEMQCPLTVVPWEAFFLEGPEHEKLVNFHAHLNYETPLASYFRTATSIGREKLAASGRQYAYCDEIAIATAISEAEVVKKSKYFRVMVELHGKHTRGQVVVNWMEQLWETEDNTILGTDGKKSDIKSGRSIKFVQSYDVKKVDEWIHAVASGNWKH
;
A
#
# COMPACT_ATOMS: atom_id res chain seq x y z
N MET A 1 -0.52 45.89 45.16
CA MET A 1 -0.30 46.94 46.18
C MET A 1 0.81 46.46 47.11
N SER A 2 1.74 47.40 47.43
CA SER A 2 2.80 47.42 48.47
C SER A 2 3.83 46.28 48.54
N HIS A 3 5.13 46.48 48.66
CA HIS A 3 6.09 47.59 48.48
C HIS A 3 7.48 46.93 48.68
N PHE A 4 8.48 47.24 47.85
CA PHE A 4 9.84 47.62 48.29
C PHE A 4 10.64 48.09 47.06
N PRO A 5 11.06 49.37 47.03
CA PRO A 5 12.02 49.89 46.06
C PRO A 5 13.43 49.78 46.65
N VAL A 6 14.45 49.48 45.84
CA VAL A 6 15.85 49.71 46.20
C VAL A 6 16.36 50.87 45.33
N PRO A 7 16.84 51.97 45.93
CA PRO A 7 17.31 53.14 45.19
C PRO A 7 18.68 52.84 44.56
N ILE A 8 18.88 53.30 43.33
CA ILE A 8 20.18 53.29 42.67
C ILE A 8 20.99 54.46 43.23
N ASP A 9 22.06 54.17 43.97
CA ASP A 9 22.98 55.14 44.57
C ASP A 9 23.88 55.74 43.49
N GLU A 10 23.66 57.01 43.14
CA GLU A 10 24.46 57.75 42.13
C GLU A 10 25.95 57.89 42.52
N ASN A 11 26.31 57.66 43.79
CA ASN A 11 27.72 57.65 44.23
C ASN A 11 28.50 56.42 43.76
N LEU A 12 27.84 55.35 43.30
CA LEU A 12 28.52 54.17 42.76
C LEU A 12 29.10 54.42 41.36
N ILE A 13 28.47 55.32 40.59
CA ILE A 13 28.91 55.67 39.23
C ILE A 13 30.15 56.57 39.27
N GLU A 14 30.28 57.42 40.29
CA GLU A 14 31.47 58.28 40.46
C GLU A 14 32.70 57.51 40.97
N ARG A 15 32.52 56.51 41.84
CA ARG A 15 33.63 55.64 42.28
C ARG A 15 34.17 54.74 41.17
N VAL A 16 33.34 54.35 40.20
CA VAL A 16 33.76 53.56 39.04
C VAL A 16 34.46 54.43 37.98
N LYS A 17 34.13 55.74 37.88
CA LYS A 17 34.88 56.67 37.01
C LYS A 17 36.26 57.01 37.55
N LEU A 18 36.41 57.15 38.87
CA LEU A 18 37.70 57.51 39.48
C LEU A 18 38.70 56.33 39.55
N SER A 19 38.23 55.06 39.49
CA SER A 19 39.15 53.91 39.43
C SER A 19 39.65 53.58 38.02
N SER A 20 39.17 54.29 36.97
CA SER A 20 39.56 54.02 35.57
C SER A 20 40.77 54.81 35.08
N GLU A 21 41.32 55.74 35.89
CA GLU A 21 42.51 56.53 35.51
C GLU A 21 43.82 56.03 36.15
N SER A 22 43.78 55.03 37.03
CA SER A 22 45.00 54.48 37.63
C SER A 22 44.92 52.97 37.81
N GLU A 23 45.08 52.19 36.74
CA GLU A 23 45.88 50.96 36.82
C GLU A 23 46.12 50.37 35.42
N ASN A 24 47.41 50.28 35.11
CA ASN A 24 47.96 49.80 33.86
C ASN A 24 48.28 48.31 34.02
N VAL A 25 48.20 47.58 32.90
CA VAL A 25 48.78 46.23 32.68
C VAL A 25 47.95 45.01 33.14
N GLY A 26 47.12 44.52 32.21
CA GLY A 26 47.34 43.18 31.66
C GLY A 26 46.92 41.95 32.48
N ASN A 27 45.73 41.89 33.08
CA ASN A 27 45.12 40.57 33.39
C ASN A 27 43.60 40.54 33.70
N GLN A 28 42.79 41.45 33.17
CA GLN A 28 41.36 41.58 33.54
C GLN A 28 40.35 41.52 32.38
N LYS A 29 40.70 40.90 31.24
CA LYS A 29 39.74 40.68 30.13
C LYS A 29 38.90 39.39 30.25
N ASN A 30 39.24 38.47 31.15
CA ASN A 30 38.56 37.17 31.27
C ASN A 30 37.48 37.11 32.37
N SER A 31 37.46 38.03 33.33
CA SER A 31 36.45 38.00 34.42
C SER A 31 35.24 38.91 34.18
N LEU A 32 35.41 40.02 33.43
CA LEU A 32 34.31 40.94 33.08
C LEU A 32 33.47 40.46 31.88
N SER A 33 34.06 39.65 30.99
CA SER A 33 33.35 39.00 29.88
C SER A 33 32.49 37.82 30.33
N LEU A 34 32.87 37.13 31.41
CA LEU A 34 32.07 36.02 31.97
C LEU A 34 30.76 36.49 32.62
N ASN A 35 30.75 37.67 33.26
CA ASN A 35 29.56 38.15 33.98
C ASN A 35 28.49 38.78 33.08
N TYR A 36 28.87 39.35 31.93
CA TYR A 36 27.90 39.78 30.90
C TYR A 36 27.30 38.59 30.14
N VAL A 37 28.09 37.54 29.89
CA VAL A 37 27.60 36.30 29.25
C VAL A 37 26.65 35.54 30.16
N ASN A 38 26.84 35.55 31.49
CA ASN A 38 25.95 34.84 32.43
C ASN A 38 24.54 35.47 32.54
N LEU A 39 24.41 36.80 32.45
CA LEU A 39 23.10 37.48 32.52
C LEU A 39 22.22 37.29 31.27
N ASP A 40 22.84 37.12 30.10
CA ASP A 40 22.13 36.70 28.88
C ASP A 40 21.96 35.18 28.83
N ALA A 41 22.91 34.39 29.35
CA ALA A 41 22.79 32.94 29.45
C ALA A 41 21.57 32.52 30.28
N ASP A 42 21.25 33.18 31.39
CA ASP A 42 20.05 32.86 32.19
C ASP A 42 18.73 33.24 31.49
N LYS A 43 18.71 34.32 30.69
CA LYS A 43 17.55 34.70 29.85
C LYS A 43 17.37 33.75 28.66
N VAL A 44 18.47 33.34 28.05
CA VAL A 44 18.58 32.29 27.04
C VAL A 44 18.09 30.96 27.64
N LEU A 45 18.60 30.53 28.79
CA LEU A 45 18.23 29.29 29.47
C LEU A 45 16.77 29.28 29.94
N SER A 46 16.20 30.43 30.30
CA SER A 46 14.79 30.55 30.71
C SER A 46 13.82 30.61 29.53
N ALA A 47 14.17 31.29 28.42
CA ALA A 47 13.39 31.29 27.18
C ALA A 47 13.44 29.91 26.49
N PHE A 48 14.64 29.32 26.38
CA PHE A 48 14.84 27.95 25.91
C PHE A 48 14.27 26.92 26.89
N GLY A 49 14.25 27.21 28.19
CA GLY A 49 13.60 26.38 29.20
C GLY A 49 12.08 26.39 29.10
N THR A 50 11.45 27.50 28.72
CA THR A 50 9.99 27.60 28.55
C THR A 50 9.53 26.87 27.28
N PHE A 51 10.20 27.13 26.14
CA PHE A 51 9.89 26.45 24.88
C PHE A 51 10.28 24.96 24.95
N GLY A 52 11.46 24.65 25.48
CA GLY A 52 11.95 23.28 25.65
C GLY A 52 11.07 22.44 26.57
N ARG A 53 10.49 23.00 27.63
CA ARG A 53 9.52 22.26 28.49
C ARG A 53 8.18 22.01 27.81
N TYR A 54 7.72 22.92 26.96
CA TYR A 54 6.54 22.69 26.13
C TYR A 54 6.79 21.51 25.18
N GLN A 55 7.90 21.54 24.43
CA GLN A 55 8.27 20.46 23.50
C GLN A 55 8.61 19.14 24.22
N ALA A 56 9.23 19.19 25.40
CA ALA A 56 9.46 17.99 26.22
C ALA A 56 8.14 17.38 26.72
N GLY A 57 7.15 18.22 27.06
CA GLY A 57 5.79 17.77 27.35
C GLY A 57 5.14 17.09 26.15
N SER A 58 5.25 17.70 24.98
CA SER A 58 4.80 17.14 23.70
C SER A 58 5.41 15.77 23.41
N MET A 59 6.73 15.65 23.59
CA MET A 59 7.49 14.41 23.43
C MET A 59 7.00 13.33 24.40
N LEU A 60 7.00 13.61 25.70
CA LEU A 60 6.63 12.63 26.73
C LEU A 60 5.15 12.22 26.64
N GLY A 61 4.26 13.12 26.22
CA GLY A 61 2.82 12.87 26.16
C GLY A 61 2.39 11.96 25.01
N ALA A 62 3.13 11.99 23.88
CA ALA A 62 2.72 11.32 22.64
C ALA A 62 2.39 9.82 22.80
N PRO A 63 3.29 8.95 23.32
CA PRO A 63 3.04 7.51 23.37
C PRO A 63 1.92 7.12 24.34
N PHE A 64 1.77 7.84 25.45
CA PHE A 64 0.71 7.56 26.43
C PHE A 64 -0.65 7.96 25.88
N ILE A 65 -0.75 9.13 25.24
CA ILE A 65 -2.01 9.63 24.74
C ILE A 65 -2.50 8.81 23.53
N THR A 66 -1.61 8.38 22.63
CA THR A 66 -1.99 7.49 21.53
C THR A 66 -2.52 6.16 22.06
N GLN A 67 -1.86 5.55 23.06
CA GLN A 67 -2.34 4.31 23.67
C GLN A 67 -3.67 4.50 24.42
N LEU A 68 -3.86 5.62 25.12
CA LEU A 68 -5.14 5.95 25.75
C LEU A 68 -6.28 6.04 24.74
N SER A 69 -6.01 6.57 23.54
CA SER A 69 -7.02 6.71 22.50
C SER A 69 -7.47 5.37 21.89
N ASP A 70 -6.64 4.33 21.92
CA ASP A 70 -7.07 2.96 21.56
C ASP A 70 -7.99 2.35 22.63
N ILE A 71 -7.76 2.68 23.91
CA ILE A 71 -8.52 2.14 25.04
C ILE A 71 -9.87 2.83 25.19
N PHE A 72 -9.88 4.16 25.30
CA PHE A 72 -11.03 4.98 25.65
C PHE A 72 -11.81 5.52 24.44
N GLY A 73 -11.24 5.45 23.24
CA GLY A 73 -11.83 5.98 22.01
C GLY A 73 -11.17 7.28 21.55
N ARG A 74 -11.20 7.53 20.24
CA ARG A 74 -10.51 8.67 19.61
C ARG A 74 -11.15 10.00 20.00
N ARG A 75 -12.47 10.08 20.00
CA ARG A 75 -13.21 11.33 20.30
C ARG A 75 -12.95 11.82 21.71
N TRP A 76 -13.05 10.95 22.71
CA TRP A 76 -12.90 11.36 24.11
C TRP A 76 -11.48 11.79 24.43
N THR A 77 -10.48 11.08 23.90
CA THR A 77 -9.09 11.47 24.11
C THR A 77 -8.76 12.77 23.36
N PHE A 78 -9.27 12.97 22.13
CA PHE A 78 -9.14 14.24 21.41
C PHE A 78 -9.75 15.43 22.19
N LEU A 79 -11.01 15.33 22.61
CA LEU A 79 -11.70 16.40 23.33
C LEU A 79 -11.07 16.65 24.71
N GLY A 80 -10.69 15.58 25.43
CA GLY A 80 -10.02 15.67 26.72
C GLY A 80 -8.70 16.43 26.61
N SER A 81 -7.85 16.07 25.65
CA SER A 81 -6.59 16.78 25.38
C SER A 81 -6.82 18.22 24.93
N LEU A 82 -7.83 18.49 24.09
CA LEU A 82 -8.16 19.83 23.63
C LEU A 82 -8.55 20.76 24.80
N TYR A 83 -9.48 20.33 25.64
CA TYR A 83 -9.92 21.13 26.80
C TYR A 83 -8.85 21.24 27.87
N LEU A 84 -8.03 20.20 28.06
CA LEU A 84 -6.87 20.28 28.94
C LEU A 84 -5.88 21.34 28.46
N SER A 85 -5.65 21.45 27.15
CA SER A 85 -4.77 22.48 26.56
C SER A 85 -5.32 23.88 26.80
N ILE A 86 -6.63 24.10 26.63
CA ILE A 86 -7.28 25.39 26.88
C ILE A 86 -7.14 25.78 28.36
N CYS A 87 -7.48 24.87 29.28
CA CYS A 87 -7.36 25.11 30.72
C CYS A 87 -5.91 25.40 31.11
N ALA A 88 -4.95 24.61 30.62
CA ALA A 88 -3.53 24.79 30.92
C ALA A 88 -3.01 26.15 30.42
N ASN A 89 -3.37 26.57 29.20
CA ASN A 89 -2.94 27.86 28.65
C ASN A 89 -3.61 29.06 29.35
N LEU A 90 -4.87 28.95 29.78
CA LEU A 90 -5.51 29.98 30.61
C LEU A 90 -4.83 30.10 31.98
N ILE A 91 -4.47 28.97 32.61
CA ILE A 91 -3.73 28.95 33.88
C ILE A 91 -2.33 29.56 33.70
N CYS A 92 -1.67 29.33 32.57
CA CYS A 92 -0.41 30.00 32.24
C CYS A 92 -0.55 31.53 32.25
N ALA A 93 -1.65 32.08 31.71
CA ALA A 93 -1.89 33.53 31.69
C ALA A 93 -2.06 34.14 33.10
N ILE A 94 -2.69 33.42 34.03
CA ILE A 94 -2.95 33.88 35.41
C ILE A 94 -1.89 33.40 36.44
N SER A 95 -0.86 32.69 35.98
CA SER A 95 0.12 32.04 36.85
C SER A 95 0.81 33.01 37.82
N PRO A 96 0.81 32.72 39.14
CA PRO A 96 1.40 33.59 40.16
C PRO A 96 2.92 33.40 40.30
N THR A 97 3.44 32.22 39.96
CA THR A 97 4.87 31.88 40.06
C THR A 97 5.38 31.27 38.76
N TYR A 98 6.69 31.45 38.51
CA TYR A 98 7.36 30.91 37.33
C TYR A 98 7.33 29.38 37.27
N TYR A 99 7.40 28.68 38.40
CA TYR A 99 7.32 27.21 38.43
C TYR A 99 5.94 26.69 38.07
N VAL A 100 4.87 27.35 38.54
CA VAL A 100 3.50 27.03 38.15
C VAL A 100 3.33 27.26 36.65
N PHE A 101 3.84 28.37 36.12
CA PHE A 101 3.85 28.65 34.68
C PHE A 101 4.53 27.52 33.89
N LEU A 102 5.73 27.09 34.29
CA LEU A 102 6.45 26.03 33.58
C LEU A 102 5.78 24.65 33.69
N ALA A 103 5.16 24.32 34.82
CA ALA A 103 4.43 23.07 34.99
C ALA A 103 3.20 23.00 34.07
N PHE A 104 2.41 24.08 34.02
CA PHE A 104 1.26 24.16 33.11
C PHE A 104 1.68 24.30 31.64
N ARG A 105 2.86 24.86 31.35
CA ARG A 105 3.42 24.87 30.01
C ARG A 105 3.78 23.46 29.54
N LEU A 106 4.38 22.64 30.40
CA LEU A 106 4.63 21.22 30.12
C LEU A 106 3.33 20.46 29.89
N LEU A 107 2.32 20.69 30.74
CA LEU A 107 0.99 20.07 30.59
C LEU A 107 0.29 20.50 29.30
N ALA A 108 0.43 21.77 28.91
CA ALA A 108 -0.10 22.28 27.64
C ALA A 108 0.58 21.61 26.43
N GLY A 109 1.86 21.26 26.53
CA GLY A 109 2.59 20.50 25.50
C GLY A 109 2.07 19.07 25.37
N VAL A 110 1.95 18.35 26.49
CA VAL A 110 1.33 17.01 26.53
C VAL A 110 -0.06 17.04 25.89
N ALA A 111 -0.88 18.02 26.25
CA ALA A 111 -2.21 18.20 25.71
C ALA A 111 -2.21 18.55 24.21
N ALA A 112 -1.24 19.35 23.76
CA ALA A 112 -1.12 19.78 22.37
C ALA A 112 -0.85 18.62 21.41
N THR A 113 0.15 17.80 21.72
CA THR A 113 0.43 16.59 20.92
C THR A 113 -0.73 15.62 20.92
N GLY A 114 -1.46 15.53 22.04
CA GLY A 114 -2.63 14.69 22.15
C GLY A 114 -3.74 15.05 21.17
N PHE A 115 -4.17 16.32 21.17
CA PHE A 115 -5.26 16.72 20.28
C PHE A 115 -4.82 16.81 18.81
N SER A 116 -3.57 17.18 18.51
CA SER A 116 -3.08 17.27 17.13
C SER A 116 -2.95 15.87 16.50
N SER A 117 -2.31 14.94 17.19
CA SER A 117 -2.04 13.59 16.67
C SER A 117 -3.33 12.76 16.56
N ILE A 118 -4.15 12.76 17.62
CA ILE A 118 -5.42 12.01 17.61
C ILE A 118 -6.42 12.67 16.67
N GLY A 119 -6.44 14.00 16.59
CA GLY A 119 -7.27 14.72 15.64
C GLY A 119 -6.97 14.34 14.19
N PHE A 120 -5.68 14.24 13.84
CA PHE A 120 -5.25 13.78 12.52
C PHE A 120 -5.70 12.34 12.23
N ILE A 121 -5.48 11.40 13.16
CA ILE A 121 -5.90 10.00 13.03
C ILE A 121 -7.43 9.90 12.89
N LEU A 122 -8.18 10.63 13.72
CA LEU A 122 -9.64 10.66 13.68
C LEU A 122 -10.15 11.16 12.31
N CYS A 123 -9.50 12.15 11.71
CA CYS A 123 -9.82 12.62 10.36
C CYS A 123 -9.52 11.54 9.31
N MET A 124 -8.35 10.90 9.38
CA MET A 124 -7.95 9.83 8.46
C MET A 124 -8.89 8.61 8.50
N GLU A 125 -9.39 8.27 9.70
CA GLU A 125 -10.35 7.19 9.91
C GLU A 125 -11.79 7.57 9.54
N SER A 126 -12.10 8.88 9.44
CA SER A 126 -13.45 9.37 9.12
C SER A 126 -13.65 9.78 7.66
N VAL A 127 -12.57 10.08 6.93
CA VAL A 127 -12.59 10.56 5.54
C VAL A 127 -12.17 9.43 4.58
N SER A 128 -12.85 9.34 3.43
CA SER A 128 -12.52 8.36 2.38
C SER A 128 -11.15 8.64 1.76
N THR A 129 -10.53 7.58 1.23
CA THR A 129 -9.17 7.60 0.66
C THR A 129 -8.95 8.71 -0.37
N GLU A 130 -9.94 8.96 -1.23
CA GLU A 130 -9.90 9.98 -2.30
C GLU A 130 -9.71 11.41 -1.79
N PHE A 131 -10.18 11.73 -0.58
CA PHE A 131 -10.12 13.08 -0.02
C PHE A 131 -9.06 13.24 1.07
N ARG A 132 -8.25 12.21 1.35
CA ARG A 132 -7.24 12.26 2.42
C ARG A 132 -6.17 13.31 2.21
N ASP A 133 -5.87 13.66 0.95
CA ASP A 133 -4.91 14.71 0.59
C ASP A 133 -5.31 16.10 1.13
N PHE A 134 -6.60 16.34 1.37
CA PHE A 134 -7.09 17.61 1.91
C PHE A 134 -6.83 17.76 3.41
N ILE A 135 -6.66 16.66 4.16
CA ILE A 135 -6.51 16.69 5.63
C ILE A 135 -5.27 17.49 6.06
N PRO A 136 -4.04 17.14 5.61
CA PRO A 136 -2.85 17.90 6.00
C PRO A 136 -2.87 19.33 5.44
N LEU A 137 -3.49 19.57 4.27
CA LEU A 137 -3.65 20.92 3.75
C LEU A 137 -4.49 21.80 4.69
N MET A 138 -5.65 21.31 5.14
CA MET A 138 -6.49 22.06 6.07
C MET A 138 -5.77 22.30 7.39
N SER A 139 -5.04 21.29 7.89
CA SER A 139 -4.22 21.44 9.09
C SER A 139 -3.17 22.56 8.94
N ASN A 140 -2.43 22.57 7.83
CA ASN A 140 -1.41 23.59 7.56
C ASN A 140 -2.02 24.98 7.37
N PHE A 141 -3.18 25.07 6.72
CA PHE A 141 -3.90 26.33 6.56
C PHE A 141 -4.32 26.93 7.92
N PHE A 142 -4.95 26.14 8.79
CA PHE A 142 -5.36 26.63 10.10
C PHE A 142 -4.18 26.90 11.04
N TRP A 143 -3.11 26.10 10.93
CA TRP A 143 -1.84 26.36 11.62
C TRP A 143 -1.30 27.74 11.24
N LEU A 144 -1.23 28.03 9.93
CA LEU A 144 -0.78 29.33 9.43
C LEU A 144 -1.67 30.48 9.90
N VAL A 145 -2.99 30.32 9.85
CA VAL A 145 -3.91 31.36 10.33
C VAL A 145 -3.64 31.67 11.80
N GLY A 146 -3.47 30.64 12.64
CA GLY A 146 -3.09 30.81 14.04
C GLY A 146 -1.73 31.50 14.22
N TYR A 147 -0.75 31.11 13.42
CA TYR A 147 0.59 31.67 13.40
C TYR A 147 0.58 33.17 13.05
N MET A 148 -0.16 33.57 12.01
CA MET A 148 -0.34 34.96 11.60
C MET A 148 -1.12 35.77 12.65
N LEU A 149 -2.19 35.21 13.22
CA LEU A 149 -2.99 35.86 14.26
C LEU A 149 -2.15 36.15 15.52
N ALA A 150 -1.26 35.23 15.91
CA ALA A 150 -0.33 35.46 17.00
C ALA A 150 0.59 36.67 16.73
N GLY A 151 1.11 36.78 15.49
CA GLY A 151 1.87 37.94 15.04
C GLY A 151 1.04 39.24 15.11
N VAL A 152 -0.20 39.22 14.61
CA VAL A 152 -1.09 40.39 14.64
C VAL A 152 -1.41 40.81 16.07
N PHE A 153 -1.83 39.89 16.95
CA PHE A 153 -2.13 40.23 18.35
C PHE A 153 -0.91 40.77 19.10
N SER A 154 0.30 40.32 18.75
CA SER A 154 1.52 40.84 19.35
C SER A 154 1.78 42.31 19.04
N THR A 155 1.23 42.84 17.94
CA THR A 155 1.36 44.28 17.59
C THR A 155 0.46 45.18 18.43
N PHE A 156 -0.68 44.67 18.90
CA PHE A 156 -1.64 45.43 19.70
C PHE A 156 -1.47 45.20 21.21
N ILE A 157 -1.12 43.98 21.61
CA ILE A 157 -1.07 43.55 23.01
C ILE A 157 0.38 43.37 23.45
N HIS A 158 0.88 44.36 24.18
CA HIS A 158 2.28 44.39 24.65
C HIS A 158 2.48 43.59 25.94
N ASN A 159 1.43 43.34 26.72
CA ASN A 159 1.51 42.55 27.94
C ASN A 159 1.39 41.06 27.62
N TRP A 160 2.44 40.29 27.89
CA TRP A 160 2.50 38.86 27.57
C TRP A 160 1.36 38.04 28.20
N ARG A 161 0.87 38.38 29.40
CA ARG A 161 -0.25 37.68 30.04
C ARG A 161 -1.56 37.86 29.28
N TRP A 162 -1.84 39.10 28.88
CA TRP A 162 -2.99 39.43 28.07
C TRP A 162 -2.87 38.87 26.65
N LEU A 163 -1.65 38.75 26.12
CA LEU A 163 -1.40 38.11 24.84
C LEU A 163 -1.72 36.60 24.90
N TYR A 164 -1.25 35.89 25.94
CA TYR A 164 -1.62 34.48 26.17
C TYR A 164 -3.13 34.31 26.33
N PHE A 165 -3.78 35.21 27.06
CA PHE A 165 -5.24 35.20 27.22
C PHE A 165 -5.94 35.41 25.86
N ALA A 166 -5.57 36.45 25.11
CA ALA A 166 -6.17 36.78 23.82
C ALA A 166 -5.97 35.69 22.75
N ILE A 167 -4.85 34.98 22.77
CA ILE A 167 -4.58 33.85 21.86
C ILE A 167 -5.39 32.60 22.28
N THR A 168 -5.64 32.41 23.58
CA THR A 168 -6.33 31.20 24.10
C THR A 168 -7.85 31.31 24.05
N VAL A 169 -8.41 32.50 24.22
CA VAL A 169 -9.88 32.72 24.26
C VAL A 169 -10.59 32.25 22.97
N PRO A 170 -10.09 32.52 21.75
CA PRO A 170 -10.69 32.00 20.52
C PRO A 170 -10.79 30.47 20.50
N SER A 171 -9.89 29.75 21.18
CA SER A 171 -9.95 28.30 21.29
C SER A 171 -11.19 27.82 22.06
N MET A 172 -11.85 28.67 22.86
CA MET A 172 -13.13 28.32 23.48
C MET A 172 -14.26 28.14 22.45
N LEU A 173 -14.11 28.65 21.23
CA LEU A 173 -15.03 28.39 20.12
C LEU A 173 -15.04 26.91 19.70
N THR A 174 -14.13 26.07 20.22
CA THR A 174 -14.15 24.62 20.03
C THR A 174 -15.05 23.88 21.03
N ILE A 175 -15.62 24.53 22.04
CA ILE A 175 -16.59 23.88 22.97
C ILE A 175 -17.73 23.16 22.22
N PRO A 176 -18.30 23.72 21.13
CA PRO A 176 -19.30 23.02 20.33
C PRO A 176 -18.82 21.71 19.69
N PHE A 177 -17.51 21.46 19.59
CA PHE A 177 -16.98 20.19 19.08
C PHE A 177 -17.39 19.01 19.93
N TYR A 178 -17.72 19.23 21.21
CA TYR A 178 -18.33 18.20 22.05
C TYR A 178 -19.59 17.61 21.42
N TRP A 179 -20.43 18.42 20.77
CA TRP A 179 -21.66 17.95 20.11
C TRP A 179 -21.44 17.54 18.65
N CYS A 180 -20.52 18.19 17.94
CA CYS A 180 -20.34 18.00 16.50
C CYS A 180 -19.43 16.82 16.12
N VAL A 181 -18.39 16.53 16.92
CA VAL A 181 -17.36 15.54 16.55
C VAL A 181 -17.86 14.12 16.81
N PRO A 182 -17.94 13.26 15.78
CA PRO A 182 -18.31 11.86 15.96
C PRO A 182 -17.13 11.01 16.46
N GLU A 183 -17.41 9.80 16.93
CA GLU A 183 -16.37 8.82 17.26
C GLU A 183 -15.86 8.13 15.99
N SER A 184 -14.61 7.64 16.01
CA SER A 184 -14.04 6.89 14.88
C SER A 184 -14.88 5.66 14.52
N LEU A 185 -15.24 5.54 13.25
CA LEU A 185 -15.97 4.37 12.73
C LEU A 185 -15.16 3.08 12.93
N HIS A 186 -13.85 3.13 12.67
CA HIS A 186 -12.95 1.99 12.83
C HIS A 186 -12.91 1.53 14.29
N TRP A 187 -12.76 2.44 15.26
CA TRP A 187 -12.76 2.08 16.68
C TRP A 187 -14.09 1.48 17.14
N LEU A 188 -15.23 2.00 16.64
CA LEU A 188 -16.56 1.47 16.95
C LEU A 188 -16.76 0.03 16.43
N ILE A 189 -16.20 -0.30 15.26
CA ILE A 189 -16.20 -1.65 14.68
C ILE A 189 -15.34 -2.58 15.53
N THR A 190 -14.12 -2.18 15.90
CA THR A 190 -13.21 -2.98 16.74
C THR A 190 -13.79 -3.30 18.11
N LYS A 191 -14.57 -2.38 18.71
CA LYS A 191 -15.29 -2.61 19.97
C LYS A 191 -16.61 -3.39 19.81
N LYS A 192 -16.95 -3.82 18.60
CA LYS A 192 -18.20 -4.52 18.25
C LYS A 192 -19.47 -3.75 18.68
N ASN A 193 -19.43 -2.41 18.69
CA ASN A 193 -20.57 -1.58 19.12
C ASN A 193 -21.53 -1.28 17.96
N THR A 194 -22.32 -2.27 17.57
CA THR A 194 -23.22 -2.23 16.40
C THR A 194 -24.24 -1.10 16.43
N ARG A 195 -24.73 -0.72 17.63
CA ARG A 195 -25.71 0.39 17.79
C ARG A 195 -25.09 1.74 17.44
N ALA A 196 -23.86 1.99 17.88
CA ALA A 196 -23.15 3.23 17.60
C ALA A 196 -22.72 3.31 16.13
N VAL A 197 -22.24 2.19 15.55
CA VAL A 197 -21.93 2.07 14.11
C VAL A 197 -23.16 2.40 13.26
N ARG A 198 -24.32 1.81 13.59
CA ARG A 198 -25.59 2.10 12.89
C ARG A 198 -25.96 3.57 12.91
N LYS A 199 -25.82 4.22 14.08
CA LYS A 199 -26.09 5.65 14.24
C LYS A 199 -25.12 6.52 13.44
N TYR A 200 -23.83 6.15 13.42
CA TYR A 200 -22.80 6.84 12.65
C TYR A 200 -23.14 6.81 11.15
N ILE A 201 -23.35 5.62 10.59
CA ILE A 201 -23.65 5.44 9.16
C ILE A 201 -24.95 6.14 8.76
N HIS A 202 -26.01 6.07 9.58
CA HIS A 202 -27.26 6.78 9.28
C HIS A 202 -27.07 8.31 9.26
N THR A 203 -26.22 8.83 10.14
CA THR A 203 -25.89 10.26 10.18
C THR A 203 -25.08 10.65 8.95
N SER A 204 -24.06 9.88 8.59
CA SER A 204 -23.23 10.12 7.39
C SER A 204 -24.04 10.01 6.10
N SER A 205 -24.95 9.04 6.00
CA SER A 205 -25.90 8.87 4.88
C SER A 205 -26.79 10.10 4.70
N ARG A 206 -27.27 10.68 5.81
CA ARG A 206 -28.07 11.92 5.79
C ARG A 206 -27.27 13.13 5.30
N PHE A 207 -26.01 13.29 5.73
CA PHE A 207 -25.16 14.42 5.31
C PHE A 207 -24.71 14.30 3.85
N ASN A 208 -24.35 13.09 3.41
CA ASN A 208 -23.85 12.84 2.05
C ASN A 208 -24.98 12.63 1.02
N ARG A 209 -26.25 12.61 1.46
CA ARG A 209 -27.43 12.29 0.62
C ARG A 209 -27.28 10.99 -0.16
N SER A 210 -26.52 10.04 0.37
CA SER A 210 -26.29 8.72 -0.21
C SER A 210 -26.83 7.66 0.74
N HIS A 211 -27.56 6.66 0.22
CA HIS A 211 -28.09 5.58 1.04
C HIS A 211 -27.03 4.48 1.16
N ILE A 212 -26.25 4.54 2.24
CA ILE A 212 -25.30 3.48 2.58
C ILE A 212 -26.11 2.36 3.22
N VAL A 213 -26.28 1.25 2.50
CA VAL A 213 -26.96 0.09 3.08
C VAL A 213 -26.03 -0.47 4.15
N LEU A 214 -26.47 -0.47 5.40
CA LEU A 214 -25.66 -0.97 6.54
C LEU A 214 -25.20 -2.42 6.40
N SER A 215 -25.89 -3.21 5.57
CA SER A 215 -25.52 -4.58 5.21
C SER A 215 -24.46 -4.67 4.11
N GLU A 216 -24.19 -3.58 3.37
CA GLU A 216 -23.08 -3.46 2.39
C GLU A 216 -21.76 -3.04 3.04
N CYS A 217 -21.77 -2.56 4.29
CA CYS A 217 -20.57 -2.16 5.01
C CYS A 217 -19.80 -3.40 5.50
N GLN A 218 -18.91 -3.93 4.66
CA GLN A 218 -17.98 -4.97 5.06
C GLN A 218 -16.95 -4.41 6.04
N SER A 219 -16.79 -5.05 7.19
CA SER A 219 -15.60 -4.81 8.03
C SER A 219 -14.53 -5.75 7.49
N GLY A 220 -13.44 -5.25 6.89
CA GLY A 220 -12.33 -6.06 6.36
C GLY A 220 -11.61 -6.97 7.38
N THR A 221 -12.18 -7.13 8.58
CA THR A 221 -11.70 -8.04 9.60
C THR A 221 -12.77 -9.12 9.83
N ASN A 222 -12.47 -10.33 9.37
CA ASN A 222 -12.98 -11.55 10.00
C ASN A 222 -12.51 -11.54 11.47
N LEU A 223 -13.26 -10.86 12.36
CA LEU A 223 -13.00 -10.73 13.80
C LEU A 223 -13.20 -12.04 14.59
N ASP A 224 -13.13 -13.18 13.90
CA ASP A 224 -13.21 -14.55 14.43
C ASP A 224 -11.91 -15.33 14.24
N SER A 225 -10.91 -14.81 13.51
CA SER A 225 -9.53 -15.26 13.71
C SER A 225 -8.98 -14.56 14.95
N LYS A 226 -8.17 -15.26 15.75
CA LYS A 226 -7.49 -14.69 16.92
C LYS A 226 -6.69 -13.45 16.49
N GLN A 227 -7.26 -12.24 16.54
CA GLN A 227 -6.47 -11.02 16.65
C GLN A 227 -5.78 -11.09 18.00
N SER A 228 -4.59 -11.69 18.03
CA SER A 228 -3.66 -11.44 19.12
C SER A 228 -3.52 -9.92 19.20
N LYS A 229 -3.57 -9.37 20.42
CA LYS A 229 -3.23 -7.96 20.61
C LYS A 229 -1.76 -7.80 20.23
N ARG A 230 -1.48 -7.52 18.96
CA ARG A 230 -0.11 -7.26 18.48
C ARG A 230 0.40 -6.02 19.24
N THR A 231 1.57 -6.15 19.86
CA THR A 231 2.14 -5.13 20.76
C THR A 231 3.30 -4.40 20.09
N VAL A 232 3.81 -3.34 20.73
CA VAL A 232 5.03 -2.63 20.28
C VAL A 232 6.20 -3.60 20.05
N ILE A 233 6.26 -4.69 20.83
CA ILE A 233 7.31 -5.70 20.76
C ILE A 233 7.29 -6.42 19.40
N ASP A 234 6.11 -6.61 18.80
CA ASP A 234 5.97 -7.27 17.51
C ASP A 234 6.49 -6.38 16.35
N ILE A 235 6.49 -5.06 16.53
CA ILE A 235 7.15 -4.11 15.60
C ILE A 235 8.66 -4.30 15.63
N PHE A 236 9.26 -4.48 16.81
CA PHE A 236 10.69 -4.72 16.95
C PHE A 236 11.14 -6.12 16.51
N ARG A 237 10.21 -7.09 16.47
CA ARG A 237 10.48 -8.45 15.99
C ARG A 237 10.50 -8.55 14.47
N CYS A 238 9.71 -7.74 13.77
CA CYS A 238 9.73 -7.67 12.32
C CYS A 238 10.85 -6.73 11.86
N GLY A 239 11.97 -7.28 11.40
CA GLY A 239 13.13 -6.48 10.95
C GLY A 239 12.78 -5.47 9.84
N ALA A 240 11.84 -5.82 8.97
CA ALA A 240 11.32 -4.96 7.92
C ALA A 240 10.64 -3.69 8.46
N LEU A 241 9.72 -3.88 9.40
CA LEU A 241 8.95 -2.81 10.02
C LEU A 241 9.83 -1.96 10.95
N LEU A 242 10.84 -2.56 11.58
CA LEU A 242 11.85 -1.85 12.37
C LEU A 242 12.68 -0.89 11.52
N ILE A 243 13.11 -1.29 10.32
CA ILE A 243 13.87 -0.42 9.42
C ILE A 243 12.99 0.73 8.93
N HIS A 244 11.74 0.44 8.59
CA HIS A 244 10.78 1.46 8.23
C HIS A 244 10.50 2.44 9.37
N LEU A 245 10.42 1.94 10.62
CA LEU A 245 10.30 2.76 11.83
C LEU A 245 11.51 3.69 11.99
N ILE A 246 12.73 3.18 11.85
CA ILE A 246 13.97 3.96 11.98
C ILE A 246 14.02 5.07 10.93
N ILE A 247 13.73 4.75 9.67
CA ILE A 247 13.73 5.71 8.56
C ILE A 247 12.69 6.81 8.79
N THR A 248 11.45 6.40 9.06
CA THR A 248 10.34 7.34 9.30
C THR A 248 10.62 8.24 10.50
N SER A 249 11.19 7.69 11.56
CA SER A 249 11.57 8.45 12.76
C SER A 249 12.67 9.46 12.48
N TYR A 250 13.70 9.08 11.71
CA TYR A 250 14.78 9.99 11.31
C TYR A 250 14.29 11.15 10.44
N VAL A 251 13.45 10.85 9.44
CA VAL A 251 12.84 11.89 8.59
C VAL A 251 12.00 12.85 9.44
N THR A 252 11.24 12.33 10.40
CA THR A 252 10.41 13.15 11.30
C THR A 252 11.25 14.01 12.24
N ILE A 253 12.38 13.51 12.77
CA ILE A 253 13.35 14.31 13.53
C ILE A 253 13.84 15.48 12.68
N THR A 254 14.25 15.21 11.44
CA THR A 254 14.72 16.24 10.53
C THR A 254 13.65 17.28 10.25
N MET A 255 12.42 16.86 9.94
CA MET A 255 11.32 17.78 9.70
C MET A 255 11.07 18.71 10.89
N ASN A 256 10.96 18.15 12.09
CA ASN A 256 10.77 18.93 13.32
C ASN A 256 11.94 19.86 13.61
N ALA A 257 13.17 19.36 13.55
CA ALA A 257 14.36 20.16 13.85
C ALA A 257 14.50 21.34 12.87
N THR A 258 14.34 21.07 11.58
CA THR A 258 14.50 22.07 10.52
C THR A 258 13.36 23.09 10.51
N TYR A 259 12.11 22.67 10.76
CA TYR A 259 10.96 23.58 10.86
C TYR A 259 11.16 24.63 11.96
N TRP A 260 11.48 24.18 13.19
CA TRP A 260 11.64 25.07 14.33
C TRP A 260 12.92 25.91 14.22
N ALA A 261 14.02 25.35 13.71
CA ALA A 261 15.25 26.11 13.47
C ALA A 261 15.05 27.23 12.43
N LEU A 262 14.42 26.92 11.29
CA LEU A 262 14.11 27.92 10.25
C LEU A 262 13.14 28.99 10.76
N SER A 263 12.18 28.60 11.61
CA SER A 263 11.27 29.55 12.27
C SER A 263 12.01 30.49 13.22
N LEU A 264 13.01 30.00 13.95
CA LEU A 264 13.84 30.85 14.81
C LEU A 264 14.73 31.79 13.99
N PHE A 265 15.40 31.30 12.93
CA PHE A 265 16.20 32.15 12.03
C PHE A 265 15.36 33.23 11.33
N SER A 266 14.08 32.96 11.09
CA SER A 266 13.19 33.94 10.47
C SER A 266 12.87 35.15 11.36
N THR A 267 13.14 35.06 12.67
CA THR A 267 12.97 36.22 13.58
C THR A 267 14.06 37.28 13.39
N ASP A 268 15.18 36.93 12.75
CA ASP A 268 16.25 37.86 12.42
C ASP A 268 15.96 38.66 11.13
N LEU A 269 14.85 38.35 10.42
CA LEU A 269 14.46 38.97 9.15
C LEU A 269 14.10 40.45 9.25
N SER A 270 13.71 40.91 10.44
CA SER A 270 13.30 42.28 10.71
C SER A 270 13.82 42.72 12.06
N GLU A 271 14.15 44.00 12.21
CA GLU A 271 14.46 44.61 13.51
C GLU A 271 13.35 44.36 14.53
N ASN A 272 12.09 44.27 14.06
CA ASN A 272 10.97 43.79 14.87
C ASN A 272 10.81 42.28 14.71
N LYS A 273 11.28 41.53 15.72
CA LYS A 273 11.23 40.06 15.77
C LYS A 273 9.83 39.48 15.51
N MET A 274 8.78 40.15 15.97
CA MET A 274 7.39 39.71 15.76
C MET A 274 6.92 39.93 14.32
N LEU A 275 7.38 41.02 13.68
CA LEU A 275 7.12 41.27 12.26
C LEU A 275 7.87 40.27 11.37
N GLY A 276 9.12 39.96 11.70
CA GLY A 276 9.90 38.90 11.03
C GLY A 276 9.20 37.54 11.13
N PHE A 277 8.71 37.20 12.33
CA PHE A 277 7.89 36.00 12.55
C PHE A 277 6.64 36.00 11.67
N PHE A 278 5.84 37.08 11.67
CA PHE A 278 4.64 37.20 10.83
C PHE A 278 4.92 37.04 9.33
N LEU A 279 5.94 37.73 8.80
CA LEU A 279 6.35 37.65 7.39
C LEU A 279 6.79 36.23 7.00
N SER A 280 7.45 35.52 7.91
CA SER A 280 7.86 34.13 7.68
C SER A 280 6.68 33.17 7.55
N GLY A 281 5.52 33.49 8.14
CA GLY A 281 4.30 32.71 8.00
C GLY A 281 3.69 32.85 6.61
N ILE A 282 3.71 34.05 6.03
CA ILE A 282 3.13 34.32 4.70
C ILE A 282 3.73 33.40 3.62
N VAL A 283 5.02 33.07 3.74
CA VAL A 283 5.74 32.20 2.80
C VAL A 283 5.22 30.76 2.81
N GLU A 284 4.60 30.32 3.90
CA GLU A 284 4.04 28.96 4.02
C GLU A 284 2.75 28.78 3.20
N PHE A 285 2.00 29.87 2.94
CA PHE A 285 0.70 29.78 2.25
C PHE A 285 0.81 29.30 0.80
N PRO A 286 1.64 29.91 -0.07
CA PRO A 286 1.83 29.39 -1.43
C PRO A 286 2.41 27.98 -1.44
N ALA A 287 3.29 27.66 -0.49
CA ALA A 287 3.91 26.35 -0.38
C ALA A 287 2.88 25.24 -0.09
N ALA A 288 1.92 25.49 0.78
CA ALA A 288 0.83 24.55 1.08
C ALA A 288 -0.05 24.27 -0.15
N ILE A 289 -0.35 25.29 -0.97
CA ILE A 289 -1.12 25.14 -2.21
C ILE A 289 -0.32 24.33 -3.24
N ILE A 290 0.96 24.64 -3.41
CA ILE A 290 1.87 23.89 -4.30
C ILE A 290 1.95 22.42 -3.88
N ALA A 291 1.98 22.14 -2.58
CA ALA A 291 1.98 20.77 -2.06
C ALA A 291 0.75 19.97 -2.50
N LEU A 292 -0.45 20.57 -2.49
CA LEU A 292 -1.67 19.91 -2.96
C LEU A 292 -1.58 19.55 -4.45
N PHE A 293 -1.15 20.49 -5.30
CA PHE A 293 -1.00 20.20 -6.72
C PHE A 293 0.08 19.14 -6.95
N ALA A 294 1.19 19.20 -6.22
CA ALA A 294 2.26 18.22 -6.32
C ALA A 294 1.77 16.81 -5.95
N MET A 295 1.02 16.64 -4.86
CA MET A 295 0.46 15.34 -4.46
C MET A 295 -0.60 14.82 -5.45
N LYS A 296 -1.41 15.72 -6.02
CA LYS A 296 -2.42 15.33 -7.02
C LYS A 296 -1.81 14.76 -8.29
N TYR A 297 -0.73 15.36 -8.81
CA TYR A 297 -0.13 14.95 -10.09
C TYR A 297 1.04 13.97 -9.94
N PHE A 298 1.87 14.10 -8.91
CA PHE A 298 3.05 13.26 -8.71
C PHE A 298 2.83 12.18 -7.65
N GLN A 299 3.72 11.20 -7.65
CA GLN A 299 3.81 10.13 -6.65
C GLN A 299 4.36 10.68 -5.32
N ARG A 300 3.82 10.25 -4.16
CA ARG A 300 4.10 10.87 -2.85
C ARG A 300 5.57 10.76 -2.47
N ARG A 301 6.21 9.62 -2.74
CA ARG A 301 7.63 9.41 -2.42
C ARG A 301 8.54 10.40 -3.13
N TRP A 302 8.25 10.69 -4.40
CA TRP A 302 9.04 11.64 -5.19
C TRP A 302 8.85 13.09 -4.73
N VAL A 303 7.62 13.48 -4.38
CA VAL A 303 7.37 14.82 -3.81
C VAL A 303 8.13 14.99 -2.49
N ALA A 304 8.14 13.96 -1.63
CA ALA A 304 8.91 13.96 -0.39
C ALA A 304 10.42 14.05 -0.65
N PHE A 305 10.95 13.30 -1.61
CA PHE A 305 12.37 13.39 -2.01
C PHE A 305 12.75 14.79 -2.51
N PHE A 306 12.02 15.33 -3.49
CA PHE A 306 12.36 16.62 -4.09
C PHE A 306 12.24 17.78 -3.09
N SER A 307 11.25 17.75 -2.21
CA SER A 307 11.10 18.78 -1.17
C SER A 307 12.31 18.81 -0.22
N LEU A 308 12.75 17.68 0.32
CA LEU A 308 13.93 17.60 1.19
C LEU A 308 15.24 17.91 0.43
N PHE A 309 15.34 17.50 -0.83
CA PHE A 309 16.50 17.81 -1.68
C PHE A 309 16.62 19.32 -1.93
N PHE A 310 15.55 19.97 -2.39
CA PHE A 310 15.57 21.41 -2.62
C PHE A 310 15.70 22.23 -1.34
N GLN A 311 15.17 21.75 -0.21
CA GLN A 311 15.45 22.32 1.11
C GLN A 311 16.96 22.32 1.42
N SER A 312 17.65 21.19 1.18
CA SER A 312 19.09 21.08 1.37
C SER A 312 19.87 22.03 0.45
N VAL A 313 19.52 22.04 -0.85
CA VAL A 313 20.17 22.90 -1.84
C VAL A 313 20.02 24.37 -1.46
N ALA A 314 18.84 24.82 -1.04
CA ALA A 314 18.63 26.19 -0.59
C ALA A 314 19.55 26.55 0.58
N MET A 315 19.73 25.66 1.55
CA MET A 315 20.62 25.87 2.70
C MET A 315 22.11 25.85 2.33
N LEU A 316 22.52 25.04 1.36
CA LEU A 316 23.88 25.10 0.82
C LEU A 316 24.12 26.41 0.06
N CYS A 317 23.14 26.87 -0.72
CA CYS A 317 23.20 28.17 -1.39
C CYS A 317 23.34 29.32 -0.39
N ALA A 318 22.65 29.26 0.75
CA ALA A 318 22.78 30.24 1.82
C ALA A 318 24.21 30.34 2.40
N VAL A 319 24.99 29.25 2.35
CA VAL A 319 26.35 29.17 2.90
C VAL A 319 27.42 29.56 1.88
N TYR A 320 27.31 29.09 0.65
CA TYR A 320 28.38 29.20 -0.35
C TYR A 320 28.26 30.39 -1.30
N ILE A 321 27.09 31.01 -1.43
CA ILE A 321 26.90 32.14 -2.33
C ILE A 321 27.26 33.43 -1.58
N PRO A 322 28.26 34.21 -2.04
CA PRO A 322 28.66 35.45 -1.38
C PRO A 322 27.73 36.60 -1.77
N LEU A 323 26.55 36.68 -1.15
CA LEU A 323 25.57 37.76 -1.34
C LEU A 323 25.43 38.64 -0.09
N PRO A 324 24.91 39.88 -0.24
CA PRO A 324 24.52 40.72 0.90
C PRO A 324 23.57 39.99 1.86
N GLN A 325 23.71 40.23 3.17
CA GLN A 325 22.94 39.51 4.20
C GLN A 325 21.42 39.54 3.97
N ASN A 326 20.88 40.68 3.53
CA ASN A 326 19.45 40.83 3.24
C ASN A 326 18.97 39.88 2.11
N ILE A 327 19.83 39.60 1.12
CA ILE A 327 19.53 38.70 0.00
C ILE A 327 19.71 37.24 0.43
N LEU A 328 20.67 36.96 1.32
CA LEU A 328 20.89 35.60 1.85
C LEU A 328 19.67 35.07 2.62
N MET A 329 18.84 35.94 3.19
CA MET A 329 17.62 35.53 3.93
C MET A 329 16.54 34.90 3.04
N ILE A 330 16.61 35.10 1.73
CA ILE A 330 15.69 34.45 0.78
C ILE A 330 15.86 32.93 0.81
N PHE A 331 17.08 32.43 1.01
CA PHE A 331 17.35 30.99 1.00
C PHE A 331 16.71 30.25 2.21
N PRO A 332 16.81 30.72 3.46
CA PRO A 332 16.02 30.21 4.59
C PRO A 332 14.52 30.20 4.35
N LEU A 333 13.98 31.25 3.72
CA LEU A 333 12.55 31.31 3.40
C LEU A 333 12.15 30.26 2.34
N ILE A 334 12.97 30.07 1.30
CA ILE A 334 12.77 29.01 0.30
C ILE A 334 12.84 27.61 0.95
N ALA A 335 13.84 27.37 1.81
CA ALA A 335 13.95 26.11 2.55
C ALA A 335 12.72 25.89 3.43
N LYS A 336 12.19 26.94 4.07
CA LYS A 336 10.96 26.89 4.86
C LYS A 336 9.75 26.52 4.00
N SER A 337 9.62 27.06 2.79
CA SER A 337 8.57 26.65 1.84
C SER A 337 8.62 25.17 1.52
N PHE A 338 9.80 24.63 1.19
CA PHE A 338 9.95 23.20 0.94
C PHE A 338 9.70 22.35 2.19
N ASN A 339 10.01 22.87 3.37
CA ASN A 339 9.67 22.24 4.63
C ASN A 339 8.14 22.05 4.78
N ILE A 340 7.34 23.05 4.41
CA ILE A 340 5.87 22.94 4.45
C ILE A 340 5.33 21.90 3.46
N ILE A 341 5.97 21.76 2.30
CA ILE A 341 5.61 20.72 1.32
C ILE A 341 5.83 19.32 1.94
N ILE A 342 6.98 19.08 2.59
CA ILE A 342 7.21 17.77 3.25
C ILE A 342 6.26 17.55 4.44
N TRP A 343 5.91 18.60 5.20
CA TRP A 343 4.88 18.53 6.26
C TRP A 343 3.49 18.13 5.75
N SER A 344 3.22 18.34 4.46
CA SER A 344 1.96 17.91 3.85
C SER A 344 2.00 16.43 3.39
N VAL A 345 3.17 15.98 2.92
CA VAL A 345 3.32 14.68 2.25
C VAL A 345 3.69 13.55 3.23
N GLN A 346 4.64 13.79 4.13
CA GLN A 346 5.20 12.73 4.96
C GLN A 346 4.20 12.12 5.96
N PRO A 347 3.36 12.89 6.68
CA PRO A 347 2.36 12.29 7.56
C PRO A 347 1.44 11.28 6.84
N LEU A 348 1.09 11.55 5.57
CA LEU A 348 0.32 10.62 4.74
C LEU A 348 1.16 9.41 4.33
N LEU A 349 2.38 9.62 3.81
CA LEU A 349 3.29 8.54 3.41
C LEU A 349 3.60 7.59 4.58
N SER A 350 3.82 8.13 5.79
CA SER A 350 4.05 7.35 7.00
C SER A 350 2.83 6.56 7.46
N THR A 351 1.62 7.12 7.36
CA THR A 351 0.42 6.46 7.88
C THR A 351 -0.15 5.45 6.88
N GLU A 352 -0.06 5.72 5.59
CA GLU A 352 -0.53 4.82 4.53
C GLU A 352 0.39 3.61 4.33
N SER A 353 1.69 3.74 4.59
CA SER A 353 2.66 2.64 4.45
C SER A 353 2.61 1.60 5.56
N VAL A 354 1.97 1.91 6.70
CA VAL A 354 1.99 1.05 7.90
C VAL A 354 0.66 0.30 8.06
N PRO A 355 0.71 -1.01 8.43
CA PRO A 355 -0.48 -1.82 8.61
C PRO A 355 -1.46 -1.23 9.63
N THR A 356 -2.76 -1.33 9.34
CA THR A 356 -3.81 -0.75 10.19
C THR A 356 -3.77 -1.25 11.64
N THR A 357 -3.39 -2.51 11.86
CA THR A 357 -3.30 -3.16 13.18
C THR A 357 -2.28 -2.51 14.12
N VAL A 358 -1.16 -2.01 13.60
CA VAL A 358 -0.06 -1.43 14.39
C VAL A 358 0.15 0.07 14.15
N ARG A 359 -0.63 0.67 13.24
CA ARG A 359 -0.49 2.06 12.79
C ARG A 359 -0.44 3.09 13.92
N ASN A 360 -1.33 2.98 14.91
CA ASN A 360 -1.42 3.96 16.00
C ASN A 360 -0.21 3.90 16.93
N VAL A 361 0.22 2.68 17.27
CA VAL A 361 1.42 2.44 18.09
C VAL A 361 2.66 2.91 17.35
N PHE A 362 2.82 2.51 16.08
CA PHE A 362 3.93 2.95 15.22
C PHE A 362 4.00 4.47 15.13
N SER A 363 2.87 5.13 14.84
CA SER A 363 2.80 6.60 14.75
C SER A 363 3.15 7.26 16.09
N GLY A 364 2.72 6.69 17.22
CA GLY A 364 3.08 7.18 18.56
C GLY A 364 4.59 7.13 18.83
N VAL A 365 5.27 6.04 18.44
CA VAL A 365 6.73 5.93 18.57
C VAL A 365 7.45 6.90 17.64
N VAL A 366 7.00 7.03 16.38
CA VAL A 366 7.57 7.97 15.41
C VAL A 366 7.43 9.41 15.91
N ILE A 367 6.27 9.80 16.45
CA ILE A 367 6.04 11.14 16.99
C ILE A 367 6.93 11.38 18.21
N PHE A 368 7.02 10.44 19.15
CA PHE A 368 7.90 10.54 20.32
C PHE A 368 9.35 10.80 19.90
N ILE A 369 9.88 10.00 18.97
CA ILE A 369 11.26 10.14 18.48
C ILE A 369 11.39 11.43 17.65
N GLY A 370 10.39 11.76 16.84
CA GLY A 370 10.36 12.95 16.00
C GLY A 370 10.42 14.25 16.80
N GLU A 371 9.72 14.34 17.93
CA GLU A 371 9.72 15.52 18.81
C GLU A 371 11.09 15.78 19.45
N PHE A 372 11.99 14.80 19.47
CA PHE A 372 13.38 15.03 19.86
C PHE A 372 14.04 16.12 18.99
N GLY A 373 13.70 16.17 17.70
CA GLY A 373 14.17 17.22 16.79
C GLY A 373 13.69 18.61 17.21
N SER A 374 12.45 18.74 17.68
CA SER A 374 11.87 20.02 18.11
C SER A 374 12.43 20.51 19.44
N VAL A 375 12.81 19.60 20.33
CA VAL A 375 13.51 19.90 21.60
C VAL A 375 14.94 20.41 21.33
N ILE A 376 15.62 19.89 20.31
CA ILE A 376 17.01 20.27 19.99
C ILE A 376 17.08 21.53 19.11
N ALA A 377 16.10 21.76 18.23
CA ALA A 377 16.09 22.90 17.30
C ALA A 377 16.48 24.27 17.91
N PRO A 378 16.03 24.64 19.12
CA PRO A 378 16.37 25.92 19.73
C PRO A 378 17.85 26.07 20.08
N TYR A 379 18.58 24.96 20.16
CA TYR A 379 20.02 24.96 20.42
C TYR A 379 20.87 25.12 19.15
N PHE A 380 20.28 25.05 17.95
CA PHE A 380 21.02 25.20 16.69
C PHE A 380 21.74 26.55 16.55
N PRO A 381 21.13 27.70 16.91
CA PRO A 381 21.84 28.98 16.87
C PRO A 381 23.10 29.03 17.76
N LEU A 382 23.19 28.23 18.83
CA LEU A 382 24.39 28.20 19.68
C LEU A 382 25.63 27.67 18.93
N LEU A 383 25.43 26.93 17.84
CA LEU A 383 26.52 26.43 17.00
C LEU A 383 27.24 27.55 16.23
N GLU A 384 26.63 28.73 16.12
CA GLU A 384 27.28 29.92 15.54
C GLU A 384 28.54 30.33 16.30
N ALA A 385 28.62 30.01 17.60
CA ALA A 385 29.81 30.25 18.41
C ALA A 385 31.04 29.45 17.93
N ILE A 386 30.82 28.31 17.26
CA ILE A 386 31.88 27.48 16.67
C ILE A 386 32.16 27.97 15.24
N ASN A 387 31.12 28.08 14.42
CA ASN A 387 31.21 28.59 13.06
C ASN A 387 29.87 29.20 12.66
N LYS A 388 29.91 30.43 12.12
CA LYS A 388 28.72 31.16 11.65
C LYS A 388 27.86 30.37 10.65
N ASN A 389 28.47 29.47 9.86
CA ASN A 389 27.77 28.67 8.87
C ASN A 389 27.32 27.29 9.37
N ALA A 390 27.67 26.90 10.60
CA ALA A 390 27.40 25.57 11.13
C ALA A 390 25.90 25.20 11.22
N PRO A 391 24.99 26.09 11.68
CA PRO A 391 23.57 25.74 11.77
C PRO A 391 22.95 25.45 10.39
N SER A 392 23.24 26.28 9.39
CA SER A 392 22.76 26.09 8.01
C SER A 392 23.32 24.82 7.38
N LEU A 393 24.60 24.51 7.61
CA LEU A 393 25.22 23.28 7.11
C LEU A 393 24.61 22.04 7.76
N LEU A 394 24.33 22.09 9.07
CA LEU A 394 23.67 21.00 9.78
C LEU A 394 22.28 20.71 9.19
N ILE A 395 21.47 21.75 8.96
CA ILE A 395 20.17 21.61 8.30
C ILE A 395 20.32 21.01 6.90
N ALA A 396 21.28 21.46 6.11
CA ALA A 396 21.53 20.93 4.76
C ALA A 396 21.88 19.43 4.79
N VAL A 397 22.78 19.02 5.69
CA VAL A 397 23.21 17.62 5.85
C VAL A 397 22.07 16.74 6.34
N MET A 398 21.28 17.19 7.32
CA MET A 398 20.11 16.44 7.80
C MET A 398 19.04 16.30 6.71
N SER A 399 18.86 17.33 5.88
CA SER A 399 17.85 17.33 4.81
C SER A 399 18.25 16.39 3.66
N ILE A 400 19.53 16.39 3.23
CA ILE A 400 19.99 15.52 2.15
C ILE A 400 20.02 14.04 2.57
N SER A 401 20.43 13.74 3.80
CA SER A 401 20.40 12.37 4.33
C SER A 401 18.96 11.85 4.41
N SER A 402 18.03 12.69 4.87
CA SER A 402 16.60 12.36 4.93
C SER A 402 16.01 12.13 3.53
N ALA A 403 16.39 12.95 2.53
CA ALA A 403 15.97 12.74 1.15
C ALA A 403 16.40 11.36 0.63
N ILE A 404 17.64 10.95 0.89
CA ILE A 404 18.15 9.62 0.50
C ILE A 404 17.34 8.51 1.17
N PHE A 405 17.05 8.63 2.47
CA PHE A 405 16.27 7.61 3.19
C PHE A 405 14.82 7.50 2.71
N VAL A 406 14.20 8.61 2.28
CA VAL A 406 12.83 8.61 1.71
C VAL A 406 12.75 7.77 0.43
N LEU A 407 13.81 7.72 -0.39
CA LEU A 407 13.83 6.86 -1.60
C LEU A 407 13.65 5.36 -1.26
N SER A 408 14.03 4.98 -0.06
CA SER A 408 13.92 3.60 0.43
C SER A 408 12.53 3.26 0.97
N MET A 409 11.62 4.23 1.08
CA MET A 409 10.22 4.00 1.50
C MET A 409 9.37 3.46 0.34
N PRO A 410 8.31 2.68 0.61
CA PRO A 410 7.34 2.27 -0.40
C PRO A 410 6.49 3.44 -0.90
N GLU A 411 6.00 3.35 -2.13
CA GLU A 411 5.03 4.31 -2.66
C GLU A 411 3.62 3.94 -2.19
N THR A 412 2.83 4.94 -1.77
CA THR A 412 1.49 4.71 -1.19
C THR A 412 0.36 5.25 -2.05
N LYS A 413 0.65 6.12 -3.04
CA LYS A 413 -0.39 6.66 -3.92
C LYS A 413 -1.07 5.55 -4.72
N ASP A 414 -2.41 5.53 -4.68
CA ASP A 414 -3.28 4.58 -5.37
C ASP A 414 -3.00 3.10 -5.04
N GLN A 415 -2.40 2.82 -3.88
CA GLN A 415 -2.15 1.47 -3.37
C GLN A 415 -3.16 1.09 -2.27
N SER A 416 -3.49 -0.20 -2.18
CA SER A 416 -4.28 -0.72 -1.06
C SER A 416 -3.52 -0.59 0.26
N LEU A 417 -4.20 -0.15 1.31
CA LEU A 417 -3.61 -0.02 2.65
C LEU A 417 -3.27 -1.41 3.18
N PRO A 418 -2.04 -1.65 3.69
CA PRO A 418 -1.72 -2.92 4.32
C PRO A 418 -2.62 -3.14 5.54
N GLU A 419 -3.22 -4.31 5.64
CA GLU A 419 -4.13 -4.64 6.73
C GLU A 419 -3.37 -5.27 7.90
N ASP A 420 -2.44 -6.19 7.62
CA ASP A 420 -1.60 -6.85 8.62
C ASP A 420 -0.08 -6.70 8.40
N ILE A 421 0.72 -7.03 9.42
CA ILE A 421 2.20 -6.97 9.37
C ILE A 421 2.74 -7.91 8.29
N ASP A 422 2.02 -9.01 8.04
CA ASP A 422 2.40 -10.04 7.07
C ASP A 422 2.23 -9.56 5.61
N ASP A 423 1.42 -8.51 5.40
CA ASP A 423 1.24 -7.83 4.09
C ASP A 423 2.25 -6.69 3.85
N PHE A 424 3.11 -6.38 4.83
CA PHE A 424 4.03 -5.24 4.76
C PHE A 424 5.16 -5.50 3.76
N LYS A 425 5.11 -4.82 2.60
CA LYS A 425 6.18 -4.82 1.60
C LYS A 425 7.19 -3.72 1.89
N LEU A 426 8.48 -4.07 2.03
CA LEU A 426 9.54 -3.06 2.10
C LEU A 426 9.64 -2.26 0.79
N GLY A 427 10.21 -1.06 0.89
CA GLY A 427 10.54 -0.28 -0.30
C GLY A 427 11.58 -1.00 -1.20
N PRO A 428 11.66 -0.61 -2.49
CA PRO A 428 12.40 -1.35 -3.52
C PRO A 428 13.89 -1.56 -3.23
N PHE A 429 14.50 -0.61 -2.52
CA PHE A 429 15.91 -0.65 -2.14
C PHE A 429 16.20 -1.74 -1.10
N TRP A 430 15.39 -1.80 -0.04
CA TRP A 430 15.56 -2.78 1.02
C TRP A 430 15.13 -4.18 0.60
N ASN A 431 14.09 -4.33 -0.24
CA ASN A 431 13.76 -5.63 -0.83
C ASN A 431 14.95 -6.24 -1.57
N ARG A 432 15.74 -5.45 -2.31
CA ARG A 432 16.96 -5.92 -2.98
C ARG A 432 18.13 -6.24 -2.04
N ILE A 433 18.22 -5.57 -0.90
CA ILE A 433 19.27 -5.80 0.11
C ILE A 433 18.93 -7.03 0.96
N PHE A 434 17.69 -7.17 1.40
CA PHE A 434 17.22 -8.32 2.18
C PHE A 434 17.13 -9.58 1.31
N SER A 435 16.74 -9.50 0.04
CA SER A 435 16.84 -10.64 -0.88
C SER A 435 18.30 -11.07 -1.14
N LYS A 436 19.26 -10.14 -1.04
CA LYS A 436 20.70 -10.46 -1.08
C LYS A 436 21.22 -11.02 0.24
N SER A 437 20.70 -10.58 1.38
CA SER A 437 21.07 -11.09 2.70
C SER A 437 20.55 -12.51 2.95
N GLU A 438 19.40 -12.88 2.39
CA GLU A 438 18.90 -14.26 2.40
C GLU A 438 19.73 -15.20 1.50
N SER A 439 20.41 -14.66 0.49
CA SER A 439 21.29 -15.48 -0.39
C SER A 439 22.64 -15.88 0.23
N GLN A 440 22.97 -15.45 1.46
CA GLN A 440 24.30 -15.68 2.07
C GLN A 440 24.30 -16.26 3.49
N LYS A 441 23.14 -16.61 4.07
CA LYS A 441 23.10 -17.50 5.24
C LYS A 441 22.83 -18.91 4.76
N THR A 442 23.85 -19.77 4.83
CA THR A 442 23.69 -21.23 4.77
C THR A 442 22.58 -21.66 5.75
N PRO A 443 21.56 -22.38 5.28
CA PRO A 443 20.49 -22.85 6.15
C PRO A 443 20.88 -24.21 6.73
N SER A 444 21.06 -24.24 8.05
CA SER A 444 20.98 -25.48 8.81
C SER A 444 19.61 -25.54 9.46
N ASN A 445 18.79 -26.46 8.95
CA ASN A 445 17.66 -27.13 9.60
C ASN A 445 16.25 -26.51 9.63
N ASP A 446 15.97 -25.40 8.96
CA ASP A 446 14.57 -24.93 8.77
C ASP A 446 14.22 -24.65 7.29
N GLU A 447 14.80 -25.43 6.37
CA GLU A 447 14.59 -25.34 4.91
C GLU A 447 13.75 -26.50 4.35
N GLU A 448 12.91 -27.14 5.17
CA GLU A 448 12.00 -28.22 4.72
C GLU A 448 10.57 -27.76 4.42
N VAL A 449 10.27 -26.46 4.53
CA VAL A 449 8.94 -25.92 4.19
C VAL A 449 9.08 -24.62 3.41
N MET A 450 9.40 -24.72 2.11
CA MET A 450 9.12 -23.76 1.00
C MET A 450 10.09 -23.97 -0.19
N LYS A 451 10.28 -25.23 -0.60
CA LYS A 451 10.66 -25.61 -1.96
C LYS A 451 9.59 -26.58 -2.49
N SER A 452 8.42 -26.07 -2.84
CA SER A 452 7.54 -26.82 -3.74
C SER A 452 8.05 -26.55 -5.16
N GLN A 453 8.90 -27.44 -5.67
CA GLN A 453 9.07 -27.52 -7.12
C GLN A 453 7.69 -27.85 -7.70
N ASN A 454 7.19 -27.00 -8.61
CA ASN A 454 5.97 -27.29 -9.34
C ASN A 454 6.28 -28.41 -10.34
N GLU A 455 6.08 -29.65 -9.92
CA GLU A 455 6.36 -30.85 -10.71
C GLU A 455 5.12 -31.27 -11.51
N VAL A 456 5.32 -31.64 -12.78
CA VAL A 456 4.26 -32.20 -13.62
C VAL A 456 4.16 -33.70 -13.36
N LEU A 457 3.16 -34.11 -12.58
CA LEU A 457 2.95 -35.52 -12.23
C LEU A 457 2.57 -36.39 -13.44
N ALA A 458 1.66 -35.89 -14.28
CA ALA A 458 1.16 -36.59 -15.47
C ALA A 458 0.45 -35.62 -16.43
N ILE A 459 0.32 -36.05 -17.68
CA ILE A 459 -0.53 -35.40 -18.69
C ILE A 459 -1.61 -36.40 -19.13
N THR A 460 -2.87 -35.97 -19.09
CA THR A 460 -3.99 -36.75 -19.62
C THR A 460 -4.48 -36.15 -20.92
N THR A 461 -4.80 -36.99 -21.90
CA THR A 461 -5.34 -36.56 -23.20
C THR A 461 -6.84 -36.85 -23.28
N VAL A 462 -7.54 -36.05 -24.08
CA VAL A 462 -8.98 -36.16 -24.35
C VAL A 462 -9.21 -35.74 -25.79
N HIS A 463 -10.35 -36.11 -26.36
CA HIS A 463 -10.82 -35.56 -27.62
C HIS A 463 -10.89 -34.02 -27.59
N GLY A 464 -10.78 -33.37 -28.74
CA GLY A 464 -10.82 -31.91 -28.87
C GLY A 464 -10.58 -31.49 -30.31
N CYS A 465 -9.65 -30.54 -30.53
CA CYS A 465 -9.20 -30.09 -31.86
C CYS A 465 -8.72 -31.24 -32.75
N VAL A 466 -8.15 -32.27 -32.13
CA VAL A 466 -7.75 -33.52 -32.78
C VAL A 466 -8.33 -34.71 -32.03
N ASN A 467 -8.37 -35.87 -32.69
CA ASN A 467 -8.74 -37.11 -32.00
C ASN A 467 -7.73 -37.43 -30.88
N VAL A 468 -8.18 -38.22 -29.89
CA VAL A 468 -7.36 -38.49 -28.70
C VAL A 468 -6.05 -39.22 -29.01
N ASP A 469 -5.97 -40.02 -30.08
CA ASP A 469 -4.72 -40.70 -30.49
C ASP A 469 -3.68 -39.69 -31.02
N GLN A 470 -4.13 -38.73 -31.82
CA GLN A 470 -3.30 -37.61 -32.27
C GLN A 470 -2.92 -36.70 -31.10
N ALA A 471 -3.81 -36.50 -30.12
CA ALA A 471 -3.49 -35.75 -28.90
C ALA A 471 -2.37 -36.44 -28.09
N VAL A 472 -2.38 -37.77 -27.98
CA VAL A 472 -1.29 -38.54 -27.36
C VAL A 472 0.02 -38.32 -28.12
N ALA A 473 -0.02 -38.37 -29.46
CA ALA A 473 1.15 -38.09 -30.29
C ALA A 473 1.70 -36.67 -30.08
N ASN A 474 0.82 -35.67 -30.03
CA ASN A 474 1.19 -34.28 -29.83
C ASN A 474 1.82 -34.06 -28.46
N VAL A 475 1.23 -34.62 -27.39
CA VAL A 475 1.78 -34.52 -26.02
C VAL A 475 3.15 -35.18 -25.93
N ASN A 476 3.31 -36.40 -26.45
CA ASN A 476 4.59 -37.09 -26.45
C ASN A 476 5.65 -36.31 -27.25
N ARG A 477 5.28 -35.74 -28.40
CA ARG A 477 6.14 -34.87 -29.19
C ARG A 477 6.56 -33.62 -28.41
N THR A 478 5.66 -32.97 -27.68
CA THR A 478 5.95 -31.80 -26.81
C THR A 478 6.90 -32.15 -25.67
N ILE A 479 6.70 -33.30 -25.02
CA ILE A 479 7.57 -33.80 -23.95
C ILE A 479 9.00 -34.01 -24.49
N ARG A 480 9.14 -34.63 -25.67
CA ARG A 480 10.44 -34.79 -26.34
C ARG A 480 11.06 -33.47 -26.75
N ALA A 481 10.26 -32.50 -27.23
CA ALA A 481 10.75 -31.16 -27.56
C ALA A 481 11.38 -30.44 -26.35
N ASN A 482 10.92 -30.76 -25.14
CA ASN A 482 11.43 -30.26 -23.87
C ASN A 482 12.56 -31.12 -23.25
N ASN A 483 13.05 -32.15 -23.95
CA ASN A 483 14.03 -33.12 -23.44
C ASN A 483 13.59 -33.78 -22.11
N LYS A 484 12.28 -33.99 -21.93
CA LYS A 484 11.72 -34.73 -20.79
C LYS A 484 11.36 -36.15 -21.22
N THR A 485 11.43 -37.10 -20.29
CA THR A 485 11.11 -38.53 -20.55
C THR A 485 10.37 -39.20 -19.40
N ASP A 486 10.20 -38.49 -18.30
CA ASP A 486 9.69 -38.94 -17.00
C ASP A 486 8.20 -38.63 -16.79
N ILE A 487 7.62 -37.76 -17.62
CA ILE A 487 6.21 -37.38 -17.51
C ILE A 487 5.31 -38.49 -18.06
N LEU A 488 4.39 -38.98 -17.23
CA LEU A 488 3.44 -40.02 -17.60
C LEU A 488 2.32 -39.46 -18.49
N VAL A 489 2.03 -40.12 -19.62
CA VAL A 489 0.93 -39.77 -20.53
C VAL A 489 -0.16 -40.84 -20.48
N PHE A 490 -1.38 -40.43 -20.17
CA PHE A 490 -2.55 -41.30 -20.12
C PHE A 490 -3.57 -40.94 -21.21
N LYS A 491 -4.03 -41.95 -21.95
CA LYS A 491 -5.06 -41.80 -22.97
C LYS A 491 -6.44 -41.75 -22.33
N GLY A 492 -7.24 -40.74 -22.66
CA GLY A 492 -8.60 -40.57 -22.14
C GLY A 492 -9.70 -40.82 -23.16
N ALA A 493 -10.83 -40.14 -22.95
CA ALA A 493 -12.03 -40.31 -23.74
C ALA A 493 -11.82 -39.86 -25.20
N ALA A 494 -12.24 -40.71 -26.14
CA ALA A 494 -12.16 -40.46 -27.57
C ALA A 494 -13.32 -39.62 -28.13
N ASP A 495 -14.40 -39.48 -27.35
CA ASP A 495 -15.61 -38.75 -27.73
C ASP A 495 -16.29 -38.18 -26.47
N CYS A 496 -17.25 -37.28 -26.67
CA CYS A 496 -18.08 -36.66 -25.65
C CYS A 496 -19.05 -37.66 -24.99
N LEU A 497 -19.56 -37.32 -23.80
CA LEU A 497 -20.36 -38.23 -22.97
C LEU A 497 -21.66 -38.72 -23.63
N ILE A 498 -22.34 -37.87 -24.40
CA ILE A 498 -23.64 -38.20 -25.02
C ILE A 498 -23.53 -38.48 -26.53
N GLY A 499 -22.34 -38.32 -27.13
CA GLY A 499 -22.11 -38.50 -28.56
C GLY A 499 -22.82 -37.45 -29.42
N GLY A 500 -22.33 -37.22 -30.65
CA GLY A 500 -23.06 -36.44 -31.66
C GLY A 500 -22.67 -34.98 -31.85
N LEU A 501 -21.50 -34.56 -31.36
CA LEU A 501 -20.90 -33.25 -31.69
C LEU A 501 -19.74 -33.35 -32.70
N GLN A 502 -19.21 -34.54 -32.95
CA GLN A 502 -18.13 -34.75 -33.90
C GLN A 502 -18.67 -34.85 -35.32
N ASP A 503 -18.60 -33.73 -36.05
CA ASP A 503 -18.42 -33.75 -37.51
C ASP A 503 -17.90 -32.41 -38.09
N ASP A 504 -17.49 -31.44 -37.25
CA ASP A 504 -16.94 -30.18 -37.78
C ASP A 504 -15.43 -30.10 -37.53
N PRO A 505 -14.57 -30.12 -38.57
CA PRO A 505 -13.14 -29.81 -38.49
C PRO A 505 -12.93 -28.30 -38.23
N ALA A 506 -13.64 -27.77 -37.23
CA ALA A 506 -13.79 -26.35 -36.97
C ALA A 506 -12.47 -25.68 -36.58
N GLU A 507 -11.44 -26.43 -36.15
CA GLU A 507 -10.13 -25.88 -35.82
C GLU A 507 -8.97 -26.34 -36.72
N ASP A 508 -9.22 -27.24 -37.70
CA ASP A 508 -8.21 -27.59 -38.73
C ASP A 508 -7.70 -26.34 -39.45
N PHE A 509 -8.57 -25.33 -39.60
CA PHE A 509 -8.19 -24.07 -40.24
C PHE A 509 -7.15 -23.28 -39.43
N PHE A 510 -7.07 -23.47 -38.10
CA PHE A 510 -6.25 -22.68 -37.19
C PHE A 510 -5.01 -23.44 -36.71
N PHE A 511 -5.14 -24.72 -36.37
CA PHE A 511 -4.04 -25.55 -35.85
C PHE A 511 -3.49 -26.56 -36.87
N GLY A 512 -4.17 -26.76 -38.01
CA GLY A 512 -3.86 -27.83 -38.96
C GLY A 512 -4.51 -29.16 -38.57
N LYS A 513 -4.42 -30.15 -39.45
CA LYS A 513 -5.02 -31.48 -39.25
C LYS A 513 -4.34 -32.28 -38.15
N ASP A 514 -3.04 -32.07 -37.95
CA ASP A 514 -2.29 -32.68 -36.86
C ASP A 514 -2.38 -31.89 -35.54
N GLY A 515 -2.99 -30.70 -35.54
CA GLY A 515 -3.07 -29.80 -34.38
C GLY A 515 -1.75 -29.13 -33.98
N LEU A 516 -0.67 -29.29 -34.75
CA LEU A 516 0.66 -28.74 -34.52
C LEU A 516 1.30 -28.17 -35.81
N GLY A 517 0.47 -27.59 -36.68
CA GLY A 517 0.92 -26.83 -37.85
C GLY A 517 1.21 -27.67 -39.10
N ASP A 518 0.85 -28.95 -39.15
CA ASP A 518 0.99 -29.88 -40.29
C ASP A 518 2.43 -30.06 -40.79
N LYS A 519 3.39 -30.07 -39.86
CA LYS A 519 4.82 -30.24 -40.16
C LYS A 519 5.43 -31.41 -39.38
N PRO A 520 5.15 -32.65 -39.80
CA PRO A 520 5.59 -33.84 -39.07
C PRO A 520 7.11 -34.05 -39.08
N ARG A 521 7.83 -33.48 -40.06
CA ARG A 521 9.29 -33.58 -40.19
C ARG A 521 10.07 -32.50 -39.44
N ASP A 522 9.38 -31.45 -38.98
CA ASP A 522 10.01 -30.37 -38.20
C ASP A 522 10.35 -30.86 -36.79
N PHE A 523 11.33 -30.20 -36.15
CA PHE A 523 11.81 -30.61 -34.84
C PHE A 523 10.71 -30.56 -33.75
N PRO A 524 10.63 -31.60 -32.89
CA PRO A 524 11.18 -32.94 -33.11
C PRO A 524 10.29 -33.71 -34.10
N GLU A 525 10.88 -34.52 -34.98
CA GLU A 525 10.12 -35.30 -35.96
C GLU A 525 9.11 -36.22 -35.24
N VAL A 526 7.93 -36.38 -35.84
CA VAL A 526 6.87 -37.27 -35.33
C VAL A 526 7.32 -38.72 -35.46
N LEU A 527 7.22 -39.48 -34.38
CA LEU A 527 7.60 -40.89 -34.32
C LEU A 527 6.36 -41.77 -34.15
N GLU A 528 6.41 -43.01 -34.65
CA GLU A 528 5.34 -44.00 -34.43
C GLU A 528 5.14 -44.28 -32.93
N SER A 529 6.21 -44.18 -32.13
CA SER A 529 6.14 -44.29 -30.67
C SER A 529 5.33 -43.18 -30.00
N ASP A 530 5.19 -42.01 -30.64
CA ASP A 530 4.45 -40.89 -30.05
C ASP A 530 2.96 -41.23 -29.90
N PHE A 531 2.41 -42.08 -30.75
CA PHE A 531 0.99 -42.49 -30.70
C PHE A 531 0.69 -43.48 -29.56
N LYS A 532 1.69 -43.87 -28.76
CA LYS A 532 1.51 -44.82 -27.65
C LYS A 532 1.55 -44.07 -26.31
N PRO A 533 0.52 -44.20 -25.45
CA PRO A 533 0.57 -43.64 -24.10
C PRO A 533 1.62 -44.37 -23.25
N THR A 534 2.09 -43.73 -22.18
CA THR A 534 3.04 -44.35 -21.24
C THR A 534 2.42 -45.51 -20.47
N SER A 535 1.10 -45.46 -20.26
CA SER A 535 0.32 -46.49 -19.58
C SER A 535 -0.97 -46.79 -20.36
N ASN A 536 -1.44 -48.04 -20.27
CA ASN A 536 -2.75 -48.46 -20.79
C ASN A 536 -3.91 -48.10 -19.85
N GLU A 537 -3.62 -47.53 -18.67
CA GLU A 537 -4.64 -47.01 -17.76
C GLU A 537 -5.37 -45.83 -18.40
N HIS A 538 -6.72 -45.84 -18.33
CA HIS A 538 -7.52 -44.74 -18.85
C HIS A 538 -7.31 -43.47 -18.01
N ALA A 539 -7.22 -42.30 -18.67
CA ALA A 539 -6.99 -41.01 -18.04
C ALA A 539 -7.86 -40.75 -16.80
N SER A 540 -9.16 -41.03 -16.87
CA SER A 540 -10.08 -40.85 -15.72
C SER A 540 -9.74 -41.70 -14.51
N SER A 541 -9.26 -42.93 -14.70
CA SER A 541 -8.81 -43.80 -13.61
C SER A 541 -7.50 -43.28 -13.02
N ALA A 542 -6.58 -42.85 -13.89
CA ALA A 542 -5.32 -42.24 -13.47
C ALA A 542 -5.55 -40.95 -12.68
N LEU A 543 -6.51 -40.09 -13.09
CA LEU A 543 -6.89 -38.89 -12.33
C LEU A 543 -7.30 -39.25 -10.90
N ILE A 544 -8.21 -40.21 -10.72
CA ILE A 544 -8.66 -40.64 -9.39
C ILE A 544 -7.49 -41.17 -8.56
N ARG A 545 -6.64 -42.01 -9.15
CA ARG A 545 -5.51 -42.62 -8.45
C ARG A 545 -4.46 -41.58 -8.06
N LEU A 546 -4.02 -40.74 -9.00
CA LEU A 546 -3.01 -39.71 -8.78
C LEU A 546 -3.47 -38.66 -7.77
N THR A 547 -4.74 -38.24 -7.79
CA THR A 547 -5.24 -37.28 -6.77
C THR A 547 -5.43 -37.89 -5.39
N LYS A 548 -5.49 -39.23 -5.28
CA LYS A 548 -5.42 -39.93 -3.97
C LYS A 548 -3.99 -40.05 -3.47
N GLU A 549 -3.05 -40.35 -4.38
CA GLU A 549 -1.62 -40.47 -4.09
C GLU A 549 -1.00 -39.10 -3.76
N HIS A 550 -1.49 -38.03 -4.39
CA HIS A 550 -1.03 -36.64 -4.24
C HIS A 550 -2.21 -35.70 -3.92
N PRO A 551 -2.63 -35.59 -2.65
CA PRO A 551 -3.77 -34.75 -2.25
C PRO A 551 -3.58 -33.24 -2.49
N ASP A 552 -2.34 -32.79 -2.67
CA ASP A 552 -1.95 -31.42 -3.01
C ASP A 552 -1.98 -31.15 -4.53
N ALA A 553 -2.27 -32.17 -5.35
CA ALA A 553 -2.29 -32.03 -6.80
C ALA A 553 -3.34 -31.02 -7.27
N THR A 554 -2.90 -30.08 -8.10
CA THR A 554 -3.76 -29.16 -8.85
C THR A 554 -4.06 -29.77 -10.21
N LEU A 555 -5.35 -29.90 -10.54
CA LEU A 555 -5.77 -30.33 -11.87
C LEU A 555 -5.92 -29.12 -12.79
N VAL A 556 -5.25 -29.13 -13.94
CA VAL A 556 -5.39 -28.09 -14.97
C VAL A 556 -6.06 -28.69 -16.21
N CYS A 557 -7.21 -28.17 -16.59
CA CYS A 557 -8.00 -28.65 -17.72
C CYS A 557 -7.91 -27.63 -18.86
N ILE A 558 -7.15 -27.96 -19.91
CA ILE A 558 -7.00 -27.14 -21.13
C ILE A 558 -7.74 -27.73 -22.35
N GLY A 559 -8.64 -28.68 -22.10
CA GLY A 559 -9.46 -29.33 -23.12
C GLY A 559 -10.84 -29.70 -22.55
N PRO A 560 -11.70 -30.37 -23.33
CA PRO A 560 -13.01 -30.83 -22.88
C PRO A 560 -12.97 -31.60 -21.55
N LEU A 561 -13.95 -31.34 -20.68
CA LEU A 561 -13.97 -31.83 -19.30
C LEU A 561 -14.38 -33.31 -19.17
N THR A 562 -14.46 -34.03 -20.28
CA THR A 562 -14.94 -35.43 -20.40
C THR A 562 -14.24 -36.36 -19.42
N ASN A 563 -12.91 -36.33 -19.36
CA ASN A 563 -12.14 -37.20 -18.46
C ASN A 563 -12.50 -36.98 -16.99
N VAL A 564 -12.71 -35.72 -16.60
CA VAL A 564 -13.04 -35.29 -15.23
C VAL A 564 -14.47 -35.71 -14.88
N ALA A 565 -15.40 -35.55 -15.82
CA ALA A 565 -16.79 -35.99 -15.64
C ALA A 565 -16.89 -37.52 -15.54
N ILE A 566 -16.13 -38.28 -16.35
CA ILE A 566 -16.02 -39.73 -16.21
C ILE A 566 -15.42 -40.09 -14.84
N ALA A 567 -14.37 -39.40 -14.39
CA ALA A 567 -13.77 -39.64 -13.07
C ALA A 567 -14.79 -39.44 -11.93
N LEU A 568 -15.60 -38.38 -11.99
CA LEU A 568 -16.71 -38.15 -11.06
C LEU A 568 -17.75 -39.28 -11.06
N ARG A 569 -18.00 -39.90 -12.21
CA ARG A 569 -18.94 -41.03 -12.33
C ARG A 569 -18.34 -42.35 -11.88
N LEU A 570 -17.04 -42.55 -12.07
CA LEU A 570 -16.32 -43.74 -11.60
C LEU A 570 -16.13 -43.73 -10.07
N ASP A 571 -15.81 -42.57 -9.48
CA ASP A 571 -15.66 -42.40 -8.03
C ASP A 571 -16.32 -41.09 -7.57
N PRO A 572 -17.49 -41.14 -6.92
CA PRO A 572 -18.16 -39.94 -6.40
C PRO A 572 -17.31 -39.15 -5.39
N ASN A 573 -16.31 -39.76 -4.74
CA ASN A 573 -15.42 -39.04 -3.83
C ASN A 573 -14.38 -38.19 -4.57
N PHE A 574 -14.18 -38.41 -5.87
CA PHE A 574 -13.25 -37.63 -6.69
C PHE A 574 -13.56 -36.13 -6.65
N CYS A 575 -14.83 -35.73 -6.44
CA CYS A 575 -15.23 -34.34 -6.32
C CYS A 575 -14.46 -33.52 -5.26
N LYS A 576 -13.84 -34.19 -4.28
CA LYS A 576 -13.06 -33.58 -3.20
C LYS A 576 -11.56 -33.87 -3.26
N GLN A 577 -11.12 -34.74 -4.18
CA GLN A 577 -9.74 -35.26 -4.17
C GLN A 577 -8.71 -34.23 -4.65
N PRO A 578 -8.88 -33.53 -5.79
CA PRO A 578 -7.92 -32.51 -6.21
C PRO A 578 -7.90 -31.34 -5.23
N ALA A 579 -6.71 -30.80 -4.94
CA ALA A 579 -6.57 -29.61 -4.09
C ALA A 579 -7.31 -28.40 -4.67
N ARG A 580 -7.26 -28.25 -5.99
CA ARG A 580 -8.05 -27.30 -6.79
C ARG A 580 -8.09 -27.74 -8.26
N VAL A 581 -9.03 -27.19 -9.02
CA VAL A 581 -9.10 -27.34 -10.48
C VAL A 581 -9.07 -25.97 -11.14
N VAL A 582 -8.18 -25.82 -12.13
CA VAL A 582 -8.13 -24.65 -13.02
C VAL A 582 -8.59 -25.09 -14.42
N ILE A 583 -9.62 -24.45 -14.95
CA ILE A 583 -10.27 -24.83 -16.21
C ILE A 583 -10.06 -23.69 -17.20
N MET A 584 -9.46 -23.98 -18.35
CA MET A 584 -9.48 -23.09 -19.50
C MET A 584 -10.74 -23.34 -20.31
N GLY A 585 -11.60 -22.33 -20.40
CA GLY A 585 -12.81 -22.39 -21.20
C GLY A 585 -14.03 -21.75 -20.54
N GLY A 586 -15.17 -21.89 -21.19
CA GLY A 586 -16.42 -21.25 -20.79
C GLY A 586 -16.42 -19.73 -21.02
N ASN A 587 -17.58 -19.11 -20.77
CA ASN A 587 -17.81 -17.69 -21.02
C ASN A 587 -18.95 -17.15 -20.16
N TYR A 588 -18.85 -15.94 -19.64
CA TYR A 588 -19.85 -15.39 -18.72
C TYR A 588 -20.72 -14.30 -19.37
N PHE A 589 -20.26 -13.64 -20.45
CA PHE A 589 -21.08 -12.79 -21.31
C PHE A 589 -21.66 -13.51 -22.53
N GLY A 590 -21.29 -14.77 -22.75
CA GLY A 590 -21.72 -15.56 -23.92
C GLY A 590 -20.95 -15.21 -25.20
N ILE A 591 -19.71 -14.72 -25.06
CA ILE A 591 -18.80 -14.55 -26.20
C ILE A 591 -18.13 -15.91 -26.47
N GLY A 592 -18.51 -16.54 -27.57
CA GLY A 592 -17.99 -17.84 -28.01
C GLY A 592 -16.83 -17.75 -29.01
N ASN A 593 -16.23 -18.90 -29.31
CA ASN A 593 -15.16 -19.04 -30.30
C ASN A 593 -15.30 -20.29 -31.20
N VAL A 594 -16.43 -21.01 -31.13
CA VAL A 594 -16.69 -22.20 -31.97
C VAL A 594 -16.98 -21.78 -33.41
N ASP A 595 -18.04 -21.00 -33.61
CA ASP A 595 -18.47 -20.53 -34.92
C ASP A 595 -19.34 -19.27 -34.77
N PRO A 596 -19.59 -18.49 -35.85
CA PRO A 596 -20.35 -17.25 -35.78
C PRO A 596 -21.82 -17.39 -35.31
N THR A 597 -22.36 -18.60 -35.29
CA THR A 597 -23.74 -18.90 -34.89
C THR A 597 -23.86 -19.49 -33.49
N SER A 598 -22.74 -19.71 -32.80
CA SER A 598 -22.67 -20.27 -31.45
C SER A 598 -22.14 -19.24 -30.45
N SER A 599 -22.80 -19.13 -29.30
CA SER A 599 -22.33 -18.34 -28.17
C SER A 599 -21.46 -19.15 -27.20
N CYS A 600 -21.06 -20.38 -27.56
CA CYS A 600 -20.30 -21.26 -26.68
C CYS A 600 -18.79 -21.12 -26.88
N GLU A 601 -18.05 -21.34 -25.80
CA GLU A 601 -16.60 -21.54 -25.86
C GLU A 601 -16.28 -22.98 -26.28
N TYR A 602 -15.17 -23.19 -27.00
CA TYR A 602 -14.78 -24.43 -27.65
C TYR A 602 -14.71 -25.66 -26.72
N ASN A 603 -13.99 -25.59 -25.61
CA ASN A 603 -13.85 -26.72 -24.69
C ASN A 603 -15.17 -27.12 -24.04
N PHE A 604 -16.02 -26.13 -23.74
CA PHE A 604 -17.37 -26.36 -23.22
C PHE A 604 -18.32 -26.88 -24.29
N HIS A 605 -18.15 -26.46 -25.55
CA HIS A 605 -18.90 -26.98 -26.70
C HIS A 605 -18.51 -28.42 -27.03
N GLY A 606 -17.25 -28.80 -26.83
CA GLY A 606 -16.75 -30.15 -27.09
C GLY A 606 -17.45 -31.21 -26.24
N ASP A 607 -17.82 -30.88 -24.99
CA ASP A 607 -18.65 -31.75 -24.16
C ASP A 607 -19.47 -30.94 -23.13
N PRO A 608 -20.64 -30.40 -23.52
CA PRO A 608 -21.48 -29.59 -22.65
C PRO A 608 -21.96 -30.35 -21.42
N GLU A 609 -22.24 -31.64 -21.57
CA GLU A 609 -22.65 -32.50 -20.47
C GLU A 609 -21.54 -32.70 -19.45
N ALA A 610 -20.31 -32.94 -19.91
CA ALA A 610 -19.17 -33.02 -19.01
C ALA A 610 -18.97 -31.68 -18.28
N ALA A 611 -19.02 -30.56 -18.98
CA ALA A 611 -18.92 -29.23 -18.35
C ALA A 611 -20.03 -29.00 -17.31
N HIS A 612 -21.28 -29.37 -17.63
CA HIS A 612 -22.39 -29.32 -16.69
C HIS A 612 -22.13 -30.16 -15.44
N VAL A 613 -21.66 -31.40 -15.61
CA VAL A 613 -21.36 -32.32 -14.50
C VAL A 613 -20.23 -31.76 -13.63
N VAL A 614 -19.13 -31.31 -14.23
CA VAL A 614 -17.96 -30.80 -13.50
C VAL A 614 -18.32 -29.55 -12.69
N LEU A 615 -18.92 -28.52 -13.30
CA LEU A 615 -19.24 -27.28 -12.59
C LEU A 615 -20.29 -27.48 -11.49
N LYS A 616 -21.16 -28.48 -11.64
CA LYS A 616 -22.23 -28.79 -10.66
C LYS A 616 -21.78 -29.67 -9.51
N GLU A 617 -20.92 -30.66 -9.77
CA GLU A 617 -20.64 -31.74 -8.81
C GLU A 617 -19.29 -31.63 -8.11
N MET A 618 -18.30 -30.94 -8.69
CA MET A 618 -17.00 -30.74 -8.03
C MET A 618 -17.15 -29.91 -6.74
N GLN A 619 -16.45 -30.34 -5.68
CA GLN A 619 -16.50 -29.75 -4.34
C GLN A 619 -15.19 -29.09 -3.91
N CYS A 620 -14.06 -29.41 -4.55
CA CYS A 620 -12.81 -28.66 -4.38
C CYS A 620 -12.87 -27.29 -5.09
N PRO A 621 -12.02 -26.31 -4.75
CA PRO A 621 -11.99 -24.99 -5.39
C PRO A 621 -11.88 -25.07 -6.93
N LEU A 622 -12.74 -24.33 -7.62
CA LEU A 622 -12.76 -24.23 -9.08
C LEU A 622 -12.42 -22.80 -9.51
N THR A 623 -11.45 -22.68 -10.41
CA THR A 623 -11.11 -21.44 -11.11
C THR A 623 -11.26 -21.65 -12.60
N VAL A 624 -12.14 -20.88 -13.24
CA VAL A 624 -12.33 -20.86 -14.68
C VAL A 624 -11.57 -19.67 -15.25
N VAL A 625 -10.75 -19.92 -16.27
CA VAL A 625 -10.13 -18.90 -17.12
C VAL A 625 -10.96 -18.86 -18.41
N PRO A 626 -11.92 -17.92 -18.51
CA PRO A 626 -12.85 -17.88 -19.63
C PRO A 626 -12.19 -17.31 -20.88
N TRP A 627 -12.68 -17.74 -22.05
CA TRP A 627 -12.29 -17.18 -23.35
C TRP A 627 -12.38 -15.65 -23.39
N GLU A 628 -13.36 -15.10 -22.68
CA GLU A 628 -13.59 -13.65 -22.59
C GLU A 628 -12.44 -12.88 -21.96
N ALA A 629 -11.68 -13.47 -21.03
CA ALA A 629 -10.50 -12.82 -20.46
C ALA A 629 -9.45 -12.56 -21.55
N PHE A 630 -9.27 -13.53 -22.45
CA PHE A 630 -8.42 -13.37 -23.63
C PHE A 630 -9.02 -12.41 -24.65
N PHE A 631 -10.30 -12.57 -24.99
CA PHE A 631 -10.94 -11.81 -26.06
C PHE A 631 -11.05 -10.31 -25.75
N LEU A 632 -11.42 -9.96 -24.51
CA LEU A 632 -11.66 -8.57 -24.11
C LEU A 632 -10.35 -7.80 -23.90
N GLU A 633 -9.33 -8.42 -23.30
CA GLU A 633 -8.04 -7.75 -23.04
C GLU A 633 -7.03 -7.90 -24.20
N GLY A 634 -7.27 -8.84 -25.12
CA GLY A 634 -6.40 -9.15 -26.26
C GLY A 634 -5.88 -7.92 -27.02
N PRO A 635 -6.75 -6.96 -27.44
CA PRO A 635 -6.31 -5.77 -28.16
C PRO A 635 -5.35 -4.86 -27.39
N GLU A 636 -5.44 -4.82 -26.06
CA GLU A 636 -4.49 -4.10 -25.21
C GLU A 636 -3.21 -4.91 -25.01
N HIS A 637 -3.33 -6.21 -24.81
CA HIS A 637 -2.21 -7.14 -24.64
C HIS A 637 -1.30 -7.19 -25.88
N GLU A 638 -1.87 -7.21 -27.09
CA GLU A 638 -1.11 -7.16 -28.36
C GLU A 638 -0.27 -5.87 -28.52
N LYS A 639 -0.62 -4.80 -27.80
CA LYS A 639 0.18 -3.55 -27.76
C LYS A 639 1.25 -3.57 -26.67
N LEU A 640 1.05 -4.37 -25.62
CA LEU A 640 1.91 -4.42 -24.45
C LEU A 640 3.06 -5.41 -24.59
N VAL A 641 2.82 -6.54 -25.28
CA VAL A 641 3.81 -7.62 -25.48
C VAL A 641 3.88 -7.98 -26.96
N ASN A 642 5.07 -8.46 -27.38
CA ASN A 642 5.27 -9.01 -28.71
C ASN A 642 5.31 -10.53 -28.61
N PHE A 643 4.18 -11.18 -28.87
CA PHE A 643 4.04 -12.62 -28.76
C PHE A 643 4.88 -13.41 -29.78
N HIS A 644 5.49 -12.76 -30.76
CA HIS A 644 6.41 -13.42 -31.70
C HIS A 644 7.87 -13.29 -31.25
N ALA A 645 8.17 -12.50 -30.23
CA ALA A 645 9.55 -12.25 -29.84
C ALA A 645 10.24 -13.50 -29.31
N HIS A 646 9.55 -14.34 -28.51
CA HIS A 646 10.10 -15.60 -27.99
C HIS A 646 10.38 -16.63 -29.11
N LEU A 647 9.74 -16.48 -30.27
CA LEU A 647 9.98 -17.33 -31.43
C LEU A 647 11.30 -17.03 -32.14
N ASN A 648 11.97 -15.91 -31.84
CA ASN A 648 13.22 -15.55 -32.51
C ASN A 648 14.47 -16.16 -31.86
N TYR A 649 14.33 -16.85 -30.73
CA TYR A 649 15.46 -17.53 -30.12
C TYR A 649 15.95 -18.72 -30.98
N GLU A 650 17.26 -18.94 -30.97
CA GLU A 650 17.92 -20.07 -31.65
C GLU A 650 17.95 -21.32 -30.74
N THR A 651 16.80 -21.66 -30.14
CA THR A 651 16.66 -22.85 -29.30
C THR A 651 15.75 -23.89 -29.96
N PRO A 652 15.91 -25.19 -29.64
CA PRO A 652 15.01 -26.23 -30.15
C PRO A 652 13.54 -25.97 -29.80
N LEU A 653 13.28 -25.48 -28.58
CA LEU A 653 11.94 -25.21 -28.10
C LEU A 653 11.30 -24.00 -28.79
N ALA A 654 12.04 -22.92 -29.01
CA ALA A 654 11.55 -21.79 -29.82
C ALA A 654 11.25 -22.24 -31.27
N SER A 655 12.05 -23.17 -31.81
CA SER A 655 11.77 -23.79 -33.12
C SER A 655 10.48 -24.61 -33.11
N TYR A 656 10.27 -25.40 -32.05
CA TYR A 656 9.04 -26.17 -31.89
C TYR A 656 7.81 -25.25 -31.78
N PHE A 657 7.88 -24.17 -31.00
CA PHE A 657 6.80 -23.18 -30.95
C PHE A 657 6.55 -22.50 -32.30
N ARG A 658 7.60 -22.19 -33.08
CA ARG A 658 7.44 -21.65 -34.44
C ARG A 658 6.64 -22.61 -35.34
N THR A 659 6.91 -23.90 -35.23
CA THR A 659 6.24 -24.98 -35.97
C THR A 659 4.79 -25.11 -35.52
N ALA A 660 4.56 -25.34 -34.22
CA ALA A 660 3.24 -25.57 -33.64
C ALA A 660 2.26 -24.40 -33.90
N THR A 661 2.74 -23.16 -33.83
CA THR A 661 1.91 -21.97 -34.01
C THR A 661 1.86 -21.45 -35.45
N SER A 662 2.50 -22.12 -36.41
CA SER A 662 2.74 -21.56 -37.75
C SER A 662 1.45 -21.20 -38.50
N ILE A 663 0.48 -22.11 -38.54
CA ILE A 663 -0.81 -21.89 -39.22
C ILE A 663 -1.62 -20.79 -38.52
N GLY A 664 -1.77 -20.88 -37.19
CA GLY A 664 -2.50 -19.88 -36.41
C GLY A 664 -1.91 -18.47 -36.53
N ARG A 665 -0.57 -18.35 -36.55
CA ARG A 665 0.12 -17.08 -36.80
C ARG A 665 -0.16 -16.51 -38.18
N GLU A 666 -0.14 -17.34 -39.22
CA GLU A 666 -0.46 -16.90 -40.59
C GLU A 666 -1.91 -16.41 -40.70
N LYS A 667 -2.85 -17.12 -40.08
CA LYS A 667 -4.27 -16.74 -40.04
C LYS A 667 -4.50 -15.42 -39.32
N LEU A 668 -3.90 -15.24 -38.15
CA LEU A 668 -4.06 -13.99 -37.38
C LEU A 668 -3.35 -12.82 -38.06
N ALA A 669 -2.17 -13.04 -38.66
CA ALA A 669 -1.46 -12.02 -39.41
C ALA A 669 -2.29 -11.49 -40.60
N ALA A 670 -3.07 -12.35 -41.27
CA ALA A 670 -3.98 -11.93 -42.33
C ALA A 670 -5.08 -10.94 -41.85
N SER A 671 -5.39 -10.96 -40.55
CA SER A 671 -6.31 -10.01 -39.91
C SER A 671 -5.60 -8.83 -39.20
N GLY A 672 -4.28 -8.70 -39.35
CA GLY A 672 -3.48 -7.66 -38.69
C GLY A 672 -3.27 -7.88 -37.19
N ARG A 673 -3.47 -9.12 -36.69
CA ARG A 673 -3.34 -9.50 -35.28
C ARG A 673 -2.13 -10.39 -35.03
N GLN A 674 -1.68 -10.42 -33.78
CA GLN A 674 -0.64 -11.36 -33.32
C GLN A 674 -1.27 -12.64 -32.74
N TYR A 675 -0.55 -13.75 -32.82
CA TYR A 675 -0.87 -14.98 -32.06
C TYR A 675 -0.58 -14.74 -30.60
N ALA A 676 -1.50 -15.08 -29.70
CA ALA A 676 -1.41 -14.71 -28.30
C ALA A 676 -1.69 -15.91 -27.38
N TYR A 677 -1.26 -15.79 -26.12
CA TYR A 677 -1.38 -16.85 -25.13
C TYR A 677 -2.83 -17.04 -24.68
N CYS A 678 -3.31 -18.28 -24.68
CA CYS A 678 -4.67 -18.65 -24.29
C CYS A 678 -4.57 -19.69 -23.15
N ASP A 679 -4.22 -20.93 -23.48
CA ASP A 679 -4.08 -22.02 -22.51
C ASP A 679 -2.95 -21.77 -21.50
N GLU A 680 -1.93 -21.03 -21.90
CA GLU A 680 -0.81 -20.67 -21.02
C GLU A 680 -1.27 -19.81 -19.85
N ILE A 681 -2.40 -19.09 -19.96
CA ILE A 681 -2.97 -18.31 -18.86
C ILE A 681 -3.51 -19.25 -17.77
N ALA A 682 -4.15 -20.36 -18.15
CA ALA A 682 -4.64 -21.36 -17.21
C ALA A 682 -3.49 -22.05 -16.49
N ILE A 683 -2.43 -22.40 -17.23
CA ILE A 683 -1.20 -22.96 -16.65
C ILE A 683 -0.54 -21.94 -15.71
N ALA A 684 -0.43 -20.68 -16.12
CA ALA A 684 0.18 -19.64 -15.30
C ALA A 684 -0.63 -19.35 -14.02
N THR A 685 -1.96 -19.37 -14.11
CA THR A 685 -2.88 -19.30 -12.97
C THR A 685 -2.72 -20.50 -12.03
N ALA A 686 -2.45 -21.69 -12.58
CA ALA A 686 -2.17 -22.89 -11.81
C ALA A 686 -0.81 -22.85 -11.09
N ILE A 687 0.19 -22.17 -11.66
CA ILE A 687 1.54 -22.02 -11.09
C ILE A 687 1.57 -20.94 -10.00
N SER A 688 1.11 -19.72 -10.30
CA SER A 688 1.10 -18.61 -9.35
C SER A 688 -0.09 -17.68 -9.62
N GLU A 689 -1.23 -18.04 -9.04
CA GLU A 689 -2.46 -17.25 -9.17
C GLU A 689 -2.28 -15.81 -8.67
N ALA A 690 -1.53 -15.60 -7.58
CA ALA A 690 -1.30 -14.29 -6.98
C ALA A 690 -0.44 -13.36 -7.84
N GLU A 691 0.43 -13.90 -8.70
CA GLU A 691 1.25 -13.11 -9.62
C GLU A 691 0.56 -12.87 -10.97
N VAL A 692 -0.33 -13.77 -11.39
CA VAL A 692 -0.91 -13.76 -12.74
C VAL A 692 -2.30 -13.14 -12.76
N VAL A 693 -3.17 -13.43 -11.80
CA VAL A 693 -4.56 -12.96 -11.81
C VAL A 693 -4.66 -11.56 -11.21
N LYS A 694 -5.04 -10.57 -12.03
CA LYS A 694 -5.25 -9.19 -11.57
C LYS A 694 -6.66 -8.95 -11.03
N LYS A 695 -7.66 -9.58 -11.67
CA LYS A 695 -9.06 -9.47 -11.30
C LYS A 695 -9.76 -10.79 -11.51
N SER A 696 -10.60 -11.15 -10.58
CA SER A 696 -11.44 -12.34 -10.66
C SER A 696 -12.78 -12.05 -10.00
N LYS A 697 -13.79 -12.83 -10.36
CA LYS A 697 -15.14 -12.68 -9.82
C LYS A 697 -15.76 -14.05 -9.62
N TYR A 698 -16.54 -14.20 -8.55
CA TYR A 698 -17.26 -15.44 -8.29
C TYR A 698 -18.67 -15.36 -8.90
N PHE A 699 -19.04 -16.39 -9.66
CA PHE A 699 -20.34 -16.52 -10.28
C PHE A 699 -20.99 -17.85 -9.94
N ARG A 700 -22.29 -17.83 -9.68
CA ARG A 700 -23.10 -19.05 -9.76
C ARG A 700 -23.49 -19.26 -11.20
N VAL A 701 -23.17 -20.44 -11.70
CA VAL A 701 -23.29 -20.74 -13.12
C VAL A 701 -23.93 -22.09 -13.36
N MET A 702 -24.52 -22.23 -14.54
CA MET A 702 -24.98 -23.48 -15.12
C MET A 702 -24.46 -23.58 -16.56
N VAL A 703 -24.44 -24.78 -17.12
CA VAL A 703 -24.17 -24.97 -18.55
C VAL A 703 -25.51 -25.25 -19.25
N GLU A 704 -25.80 -24.50 -20.31
CA GLU A 704 -26.97 -24.71 -21.16
C GLU A 704 -26.78 -25.96 -22.02
N LEU A 705 -27.76 -26.86 -22.05
CA LEU A 705 -27.63 -28.17 -22.70
C LEU A 705 -28.56 -28.36 -23.91
N HIS A 706 -29.55 -27.50 -24.10
CA HIS A 706 -30.64 -27.71 -25.05
C HIS A 706 -30.79 -26.60 -26.09
N GLY A 707 -30.14 -25.45 -25.90
CA GLY A 707 -30.28 -24.31 -26.82
C GLY A 707 -29.64 -24.56 -28.20
N LYS A 708 -30.31 -24.14 -29.28
CA LYS A 708 -29.79 -24.32 -30.66
C LYS A 708 -28.47 -23.56 -30.89
N HIS A 709 -28.36 -22.35 -30.35
CA HIS A 709 -27.21 -21.44 -30.54
C HIS A 709 -26.39 -21.27 -29.26
N THR A 710 -26.89 -21.80 -28.14
CA THR A 710 -26.34 -21.56 -26.79
C THR A 710 -25.97 -22.85 -26.07
N ARG A 711 -26.07 -24.02 -26.72
CA ARG A 711 -25.66 -25.29 -26.11
C ARG A 711 -24.16 -25.28 -25.81
N GLY A 712 -23.82 -25.59 -24.56
CA GLY A 712 -22.49 -25.46 -23.98
C GLY A 712 -22.19 -24.09 -23.35
N GLN A 713 -23.00 -23.06 -23.63
CA GLN A 713 -22.78 -21.73 -23.04
C GLN A 713 -22.89 -21.80 -21.52
N VAL A 714 -22.01 -21.08 -20.82
CA VAL A 714 -22.13 -20.91 -19.38
C VAL A 714 -23.16 -19.80 -19.09
N VAL A 715 -24.23 -20.17 -18.42
CA VAL A 715 -25.33 -19.30 -18.01
C VAL A 715 -25.07 -18.82 -16.59
N VAL A 716 -24.89 -17.52 -16.45
CA VAL A 716 -24.63 -16.87 -15.16
C VAL A 716 -25.94 -16.43 -14.50
N ASN A 717 -26.07 -16.71 -13.21
CA ASN A 717 -27.15 -16.15 -12.41
C ASN A 717 -26.85 -14.69 -12.02
N TRP A 718 -27.20 -13.76 -12.90
CA TRP A 718 -27.01 -12.32 -12.66
C TRP A 718 -27.95 -11.74 -11.61
N MET A 719 -29.08 -12.41 -11.30
CA MET A 719 -30.00 -11.94 -10.27
C MET A 719 -29.33 -11.99 -8.90
N GLU A 720 -28.60 -13.06 -8.59
CA GLU A 720 -27.81 -13.08 -7.37
C GLU A 720 -26.78 -11.96 -7.39
N GLN A 721 -26.13 -11.66 -8.51
CA GLN A 721 -25.16 -10.55 -8.60
C GLN A 721 -25.75 -9.14 -8.38
N LEU A 722 -27.06 -8.96 -8.59
CA LEU A 722 -27.78 -7.73 -8.28
C LEU A 722 -28.04 -7.55 -6.76
N TRP A 723 -28.09 -8.65 -6.01
CA TRP A 723 -28.40 -8.68 -4.57
C TRP A 723 -27.21 -9.18 -3.71
N GLU A 724 -26.20 -9.78 -4.33
CA GLU A 724 -24.89 -10.13 -3.81
C GLU A 724 -24.06 -8.84 -3.83
N THR A 725 -24.17 -8.11 -2.75
CA THR A 725 -23.07 -7.29 -2.25
C THR A 725 -21.86 -8.21 -2.08
N GLU A 726 -20.63 -7.77 -2.36
CA GLU A 726 -19.40 -8.58 -2.51
C GLU A 726 -19.04 -9.58 -1.36
N ASP A 727 -19.89 -9.76 -0.33
CA ASP A 727 -19.68 -10.53 0.91
C ASP A 727 -20.56 -11.78 1.09
N ASN A 728 -21.29 -12.26 0.08
CA ASN A 728 -22.13 -13.46 0.24
C ASN A 728 -21.36 -14.79 0.09
N THR A 729 -20.51 -15.10 1.07
CA THR A 729 -20.26 -16.49 1.47
C THR A 729 -20.99 -16.80 2.77
N ILE A 730 -22.26 -17.22 2.58
CA ILE A 730 -23.08 -18.06 3.48
C ILE A 730 -23.49 -17.42 4.82
N LEU A 731 -24.72 -16.89 4.88
CA LEU A 731 -25.80 -17.32 5.81
C LEU A 731 -27.06 -16.49 5.54
N GLY A 732 -28.11 -17.17 5.03
CA GLY A 732 -29.42 -16.56 4.79
C GLY A 732 -30.05 -16.02 6.08
N THR A 733 -30.38 -14.74 6.08
CA THR A 733 -31.23 -14.11 7.09
C THR A 733 -32.67 -14.18 6.63
N ASP A 734 -33.28 -15.35 6.81
CA ASP A 734 -34.71 -15.48 7.11
C ASP A 734 -34.94 -16.92 7.57
N GLY A 735 -35.54 -17.08 8.75
CA GLY A 735 -35.91 -18.38 9.34
C GLY A 735 -36.97 -19.16 8.54
N LYS A 736 -37.06 -18.94 7.23
CA LYS A 736 -37.82 -19.71 6.27
C LYS A 736 -36.90 -20.04 5.10
N LYS A 737 -36.50 -21.31 5.02
CA LYS A 737 -35.83 -21.89 3.85
C LYS A 737 -36.66 -21.55 2.61
N SER A 738 -36.14 -20.66 1.76
CA SER A 738 -36.59 -20.57 0.38
C SER A 738 -36.02 -21.79 -0.36
N ASP A 739 -36.88 -22.73 -0.71
CA ASP A 739 -36.59 -23.96 -1.45
C ASP A 739 -36.21 -23.70 -2.93
N ILE A 740 -35.17 -22.91 -3.18
CA ILE A 740 -34.52 -22.84 -4.50
C ILE A 740 -33.13 -23.46 -4.35
N LYS A 741 -33.05 -24.77 -4.55
CA LYS A 741 -31.79 -25.53 -4.66
C LYS A 741 -31.00 -25.01 -5.88
N SER A 742 -30.09 -24.06 -5.74
CA SER A 742 -29.38 -23.50 -6.90
C SER A 742 -27.92 -23.09 -6.63
N GLY A 743 -27.00 -23.98 -7.02
CA GLY A 743 -25.63 -23.69 -7.45
C GLY A 743 -24.58 -23.34 -6.40
N ARG A 744 -23.33 -23.81 -6.60
CA ARG A 744 -22.11 -23.33 -5.92
C ARG A 744 -21.55 -22.13 -6.69
N SER A 745 -20.89 -21.19 -6.00
CA SER A 745 -20.18 -20.09 -6.66
C SER A 745 -18.78 -20.53 -7.13
N ILE A 746 -18.42 -20.19 -8.36
CA ILE A 746 -17.21 -20.59 -9.07
C ILE A 746 -16.40 -19.34 -9.42
N LYS A 747 -15.08 -19.39 -9.26
CA LYS A 747 -14.21 -18.25 -9.57
C LYS A 747 -13.97 -18.15 -11.07
N PHE A 748 -14.15 -16.98 -11.66
CA PHE A 748 -13.83 -16.66 -13.05
C PHE A 748 -12.74 -15.58 -13.08
N VAL A 749 -11.67 -15.83 -13.84
CA VAL A 749 -10.63 -14.82 -14.10
C VAL A 749 -11.18 -13.78 -15.07
N GLN A 750 -11.09 -12.50 -14.71
CA GLN A 750 -11.55 -11.39 -15.55
C GLN A 750 -10.38 -10.68 -16.25
N SER A 751 -9.23 -10.58 -15.59
CA SER A 751 -8.04 -9.94 -16.14
C SER A 751 -6.77 -10.56 -15.60
N TYR A 752 -5.70 -10.56 -16.40
CA TYR A 752 -4.42 -11.18 -16.05
C TYR A 752 -3.19 -10.32 -16.38
N ASP A 753 -2.03 -10.68 -15.83
CA ASP A 753 -0.77 -10.04 -16.17
C ASP A 753 -0.08 -10.71 -17.37
N VAL A 754 -0.44 -10.25 -18.58
CA VAL A 754 0.17 -10.77 -19.81
C VAL A 754 1.69 -10.61 -19.84
N LYS A 755 2.27 -9.58 -19.21
CA LYS A 755 3.73 -9.37 -19.22
C LYS A 755 4.44 -10.44 -18.41
N LYS A 756 3.80 -10.89 -17.33
CA LYS A 756 4.33 -11.96 -16.48
C LYS A 756 4.31 -13.31 -17.19
N VAL A 757 3.20 -13.60 -17.87
CA VAL A 757 3.08 -14.81 -18.71
C VAL A 757 4.12 -14.77 -19.83
N ASP A 758 4.25 -13.63 -20.52
CA ASP A 758 5.24 -13.43 -21.58
C ASP A 758 6.69 -13.57 -21.08
N GLU A 759 7.01 -13.02 -19.91
CA GLU A 759 8.32 -13.19 -19.26
C GLU A 759 8.66 -14.67 -19.05
N TRP A 760 7.71 -15.49 -18.58
CA TRP A 760 7.92 -16.92 -18.38
C TRP A 760 8.13 -17.66 -19.69
N ILE A 761 7.32 -17.36 -20.72
CA ILE A 761 7.49 -17.95 -22.06
C ILE A 761 8.85 -17.59 -22.64
N HIS A 762 9.28 -16.33 -22.52
CA HIS A 762 10.61 -15.89 -22.95
C HIS A 762 11.73 -16.60 -22.21
N ALA A 763 11.60 -16.78 -20.90
CA ALA A 763 12.62 -17.41 -20.09
C ALA A 763 12.79 -18.90 -20.46
N VAL A 764 11.68 -19.60 -20.70
CA VAL A 764 11.68 -21.00 -21.15
C VAL A 764 12.18 -21.11 -22.61
N ALA A 765 11.67 -20.29 -23.53
CA ALA A 765 12.07 -20.33 -24.94
C ALA A 765 13.52 -19.91 -25.18
N SER A 766 14.10 -19.05 -24.33
CA SER A 766 15.52 -18.65 -24.43
C SER A 766 16.50 -19.71 -23.93
N GLY A 767 16.02 -20.78 -23.27
CA GLY A 767 16.87 -21.80 -22.66
C GLY A 767 17.59 -21.35 -21.38
N ASN A 768 17.29 -20.15 -20.87
CA ASN A 768 17.89 -19.61 -19.64
C ASN A 768 17.14 -20.03 -18.37
N TRP A 769 16.03 -20.74 -18.50
CA TRP A 769 15.25 -21.22 -17.37
C TRP A 769 15.98 -22.36 -16.65
N LYS A 770 16.41 -22.12 -15.41
CA LYS A 770 17.20 -23.06 -14.61
C LYS A 770 16.37 -23.92 -13.63
N HIS A 771 15.04 -23.80 -13.61
CA HIS A 771 14.19 -24.50 -12.63
C HIS A 771 12.93 -25.11 -13.21
#